data_AF-A0A2T1G8S0-F1
#
_entry.id   AF-A0A2T1G8S0-F1
#
_cell.length_a   1.000
_cell.length_b   1.000
_cell.length_c   1.000
_cell.angle_alpha   90.00
_cell.angle_beta   90.00
_cell.angle_gamma   90.00
#
_symmetry.space_group_name_H-M   'P 1'
#
loop_
_entity.id
_entity.type
_entity.pdbx_description
1 polymer ?
#
loop_
_entity_poly.entity_id
_entity_poly.type
_entity_poly.pdbx_seq_one_letter_code
_entity_poly.pdbx_strand_id
1 'polypeptide(L)'
;MIFTETDLQGAYTIEPEKLADDRGFFARTWCQQEFSDRGLDPNLVQASVSFNHQQGTLRGMHLQLPPAAEVKLVRCTQGAIYDVIVDLRLNSPTYLQWTGIKLTAENRTALYIPQWFAHGFQTLEDNTEVFYQISEFYKPDLARGFRWNDPTIEIDWPIAVTVISDRDRSYPDYTPELFSNSLPLDIQSTSVVVDLVPVDSTPPTESIELPAPPQVGLEMYELISKLYPICRSITGDGVRKTLHILQQFIPLELHEVPTGTAVFDWTVPKEWNINDAYIIDPQGQKVIDFHDSNLHVLNYSIPIDTKMPLSELKEHLFSLPDRPDWIPYRTSYYQENWGFCLRHHALEQLQDGEYEVYINSSLAPGSLTYGEYYVPGETSDEILFSCHTCHPSLCNDNLSGIGLATFLAKQLESKPHRYSYRFLFLPGTIGSITWLSLNQHKVDRIEHGLVVAGVGDPGRLNYKKSRRGDAEIDRAVAHILQHSGREYAIEDFSPYGYDERQYCSPGFNLPVGSLTRTPFNRYPEYHTSADNLDFIQPTALADSLEQYLAVIDILENNYTYLNHNPHCEPQLGKRGLYGNFGGKKSTKTREMAMLWVLNFADGGNSLLEIAERANLPFSTLHEAAVDLVASGLLSKINQS
;
A
#
# COMPACT_ATOMS: atom_id res chain seq x y z
N MET A 1 1.23 -26.32 20.02
CA MET A 1 1.54 -27.26 18.92
C MET A 1 3.04 -27.47 18.90
N ILE A 2 3.51 -28.60 18.38
CA ILE A 2 4.95 -28.90 18.34
C ILE A 2 5.45 -28.55 16.94
N PHE A 3 6.34 -27.57 16.83
CA PHE A 3 6.94 -27.12 15.57
C PHE A 3 8.36 -27.66 15.49
N THR A 4 8.70 -28.30 14.37
CA THR A 4 10.06 -28.77 14.08
C THR A 4 10.43 -28.24 12.70
N GLU A 5 11.44 -27.37 12.63
CA GLU A 5 11.96 -26.86 11.36
C GLU A 5 12.51 -28.01 10.52
N THR A 6 12.25 -27.98 9.23
CA THR A 6 12.77 -28.95 8.27
C THR A 6 14.20 -28.61 7.85
N ASP A 7 14.78 -29.42 6.98
CA ASP A 7 16.08 -29.09 6.36
C ASP A 7 16.00 -27.86 5.43
N LEU A 8 14.80 -27.40 5.06
CA LEU A 8 14.59 -26.17 4.28
C LEU A 8 14.25 -24.99 5.19
N GLN A 9 14.98 -23.89 5.03
CA GLN A 9 14.91 -22.72 5.92
C GLN A 9 13.48 -22.15 6.00
N GLY A 10 12.92 -22.07 7.20
CA GLY A 10 11.60 -21.50 7.46
C GLY A 10 10.42 -22.41 7.15
N ALA A 11 10.63 -23.62 6.64
CA ALA A 11 9.57 -24.63 6.51
C ALA A 11 9.53 -25.51 7.77
N TYR A 12 8.31 -25.86 8.24
CA TYR A 12 8.12 -26.57 9.51
C TYR A 12 7.18 -27.76 9.36
N THR A 13 7.50 -28.85 10.04
CA THR A 13 6.47 -29.84 10.42
C THR A 13 5.80 -29.39 11.71
N ILE A 14 4.48 -29.58 11.78
CA ILE A 14 3.67 -29.17 12.93
C ILE A 14 2.84 -30.36 13.40
N GLU A 15 3.13 -30.84 14.59
CA GLU A 15 2.40 -31.93 15.23
C GLU A 15 1.37 -31.40 16.24
N PRO A 16 0.13 -31.95 16.22
CA PRO A 16 -0.89 -31.56 17.17
C PRO A 16 -0.59 -32.13 18.57
N GLU A 17 -0.61 -31.28 19.59
CA GLU A 17 -0.58 -31.71 20.99
C GLU A 17 -1.97 -32.22 21.40
N LYS A 18 -2.07 -33.53 21.64
CA LYS A 18 -3.35 -34.23 21.84
C LYS A 18 -3.77 -34.17 23.30
N LEU A 19 -4.97 -33.67 23.57
CA LEU A 19 -5.66 -33.79 24.85
C LEU A 19 -6.69 -34.94 24.73
N ALA A 20 -6.38 -36.10 25.30
CA ALA A 20 -7.17 -37.32 25.13
C ALA A 20 -8.13 -37.59 26.29
N ASP A 21 -9.30 -38.15 25.97
CA ASP A 21 -10.29 -38.68 26.92
C ASP A 21 -11.08 -39.83 26.27
N ASP A 22 -12.08 -40.39 26.97
CA ASP A 22 -12.87 -41.53 26.51
C ASP A 22 -13.61 -41.29 25.16
N ARG A 23 -13.75 -40.04 24.71
CA ARG A 23 -14.38 -39.68 23.42
C ARG A 23 -13.37 -39.71 22.25
N GLY A 24 -12.07 -39.72 22.54
CA GLY A 24 -11.00 -39.57 21.56
C GLY A 24 -9.94 -38.56 22.01
N PHE A 25 -9.59 -37.59 21.16
CA PHE A 25 -8.73 -36.48 21.56
C PHE A 25 -9.17 -35.18 20.89
N PHE A 26 -8.86 -34.06 21.54
CA PHE A 26 -8.96 -32.72 20.98
C PHE A 26 -7.56 -32.13 20.84
N ALA A 27 -7.28 -31.48 19.71
CA ALA A 27 -6.00 -30.82 19.51
C ALA A 27 -6.18 -29.60 18.60
N ARG A 28 -5.38 -28.56 18.86
CA ARG A 28 -5.24 -27.42 17.97
C ARG A 28 -4.36 -27.83 16.80
N THR A 29 -4.78 -27.49 15.59
CA THR A 29 -4.06 -27.80 14.35
C THR A 29 -3.58 -26.54 13.62
N TRP A 30 -4.04 -25.39 14.11
CA TRP A 30 -3.56 -24.06 13.79
C TRP A 30 -3.92 -23.14 14.97
N CYS A 31 -3.09 -22.12 15.23
CA CYS A 31 -3.31 -21.12 16.27
C CYS A 31 -2.58 -19.85 15.85
N GLN A 32 -3.33 -18.78 15.58
CA GLN A 32 -2.79 -17.49 15.15
C GLN A 32 -1.61 -17.04 16.01
N GLN A 33 -1.79 -17.04 17.34
CA GLN A 33 -0.77 -16.59 18.30
C GLN A 33 0.51 -17.43 18.23
N GLU A 34 0.42 -18.76 18.17
CA GLU A 34 1.63 -19.60 18.16
C GLU A 34 2.44 -19.50 16.87
N PHE A 35 1.78 -19.16 15.76
CA PHE A 35 2.42 -18.85 14.48
C PHE A 35 3.09 -17.47 14.56
N SER A 36 2.38 -16.44 15.01
CA SER A 36 2.91 -15.09 15.19
C SER A 36 4.13 -15.05 16.12
N ASP A 37 4.08 -15.76 17.25
CA ASP A 37 5.18 -15.83 18.24
C ASP A 37 6.47 -16.42 17.65
N ARG A 38 6.36 -17.12 16.51
CA ARG A 38 7.49 -17.74 15.78
C ARG A 38 7.87 -16.97 14.52
N GLY A 39 7.25 -15.82 14.26
CA GLY A 39 7.44 -15.06 13.03
C GLY A 39 6.93 -15.78 11.77
N LEU A 40 6.01 -16.74 11.92
CA LEU A 40 5.33 -17.41 10.81
C LEU A 40 4.08 -16.64 10.43
N ASP A 41 3.71 -16.64 9.14
CA ASP A 41 2.51 -15.95 8.65
C ASP A 41 1.26 -16.56 9.29
N PRO A 42 0.52 -15.79 10.11
CA PRO A 42 -0.65 -16.30 10.79
C PRO A 42 -1.93 -16.11 9.95
N ASN A 43 -1.88 -15.45 8.79
CA ASN A 43 -3.07 -14.99 8.08
C ASN A 43 -3.59 -16.01 7.08
N LEU A 44 -4.28 -17.06 7.52
CA LEU A 44 -4.88 -18.05 6.63
C LEU A 44 -6.27 -17.58 6.17
N VAL A 45 -6.38 -17.13 4.91
CA VAL A 45 -7.60 -16.52 4.33
C VAL A 45 -8.46 -17.48 3.52
N GLN A 46 -7.90 -18.62 3.11
CA GLN A 46 -8.57 -19.61 2.29
C GLN A 46 -8.29 -21.03 2.80
N ALA A 47 -9.28 -21.91 2.68
CA ALA A 47 -9.10 -23.34 2.90
C ALA A 47 -9.59 -24.13 1.70
N SER A 48 -8.85 -25.18 1.35
CA SER A 48 -9.15 -26.06 0.22
C SER A 48 -9.09 -27.51 0.64
N VAL A 49 -9.78 -28.36 -0.11
CA VAL A 49 -9.68 -29.82 0.03
C VAL A 49 -9.45 -30.44 -1.33
N SER A 50 -8.60 -31.46 -1.39
CA SER A 50 -8.47 -32.31 -2.56
C SER A 50 -8.71 -33.76 -2.17
N PHE A 51 -9.60 -34.44 -2.89
CA PHE A 51 -9.84 -35.86 -2.76
C PHE A 51 -9.24 -36.60 -3.95
N ASN A 52 -8.58 -37.72 -3.70
CA ASN A 52 -7.81 -38.46 -4.67
C ASN A 52 -8.16 -39.94 -4.59
N HIS A 53 -8.75 -40.48 -5.66
CA HIS A 53 -9.28 -41.84 -5.67
C HIS A 53 -8.20 -42.91 -5.64
N GLN A 54 -7.06 -42.69 -6.29
CA GLN A 54 -6.05 -43.72 -6.55
C GLN A 54 -4.71 -43.39 -5.91
N GLN A 55 -4.08 -44.38 -5.28
CA GLN A 55 -2.66 -44.37 -4.92
C GLN A 55 -1.80 -44.04 -6.15
N GLY A 56 -0.77 -43.21 -5.95
CA GLY A 56 0.13 -42.75 -7.01
C GLY A 56 -0.39 -41.53 -7.78
N THR A 57 -1.56 -40.96 -7.41
CA THR A 57 -1.99 -39.65 -7.91
C THR A 57 -1.00 -38.59 -7.49
N LEU A 58 -0.50 -37.79 -8.44
CA LEU A 58 0.42 -36.67 -8.22
C LEU A 58 -0.25 -35.34 -8.59
N ARG A 59 -0.06 -34.33 -7.74
CA ARG A 59 -0.40 -32.93 -8.01
C ARG A 59 0.81 -32.06 -7.71
N GLY A 60 1.25 -31.25 -8.66
CA GLY A 60 2.41 -30.37 -8.50
C GLY A 60 3.39 -30.41 -9.68
N MET A 61 4.43 -29.56 -9.69
CA MET A 61 4.79 -28.62 -8.61
C MET A 61 4.14 -27.24 -8.82
N HIS A 62 3.58 -26.63 -7.78
CA HIS A 62 2.76 -25.41 -7.86
C HIS A 62 3.21 -24.32 -6.91
N LEU A 63 3.11 -23.08 -7.36
CA LEU A 63 3.16 -21.88 -6.53
C LEU A 63 2.37 -20.74 -7.18
N GLN A 64 2.19 -19.66 -6.44
CA GLN A 64 1.76 -18.38 -6.98
C GLN A 64 2.91 -17.38 -6.91
N LEU A 65 3.09 -16.59 -7.96
CA LEU A 65 4.04 -15.48 -7.97
C LEU A 65 3.47 -14.25 -7.24
N PRO A 66 4.33 -13.34 -6.76
CA PRO A 66 3.90 -12.04 -6.30
C PRO A 66 3.03 -11.32 -7.35
N PRO A 67 2.06 -10.51 -6.91
CA PRO A 67 1.77 -10.14 -5.52
C PRO A 67 0.93 -11.17 -4.73
N ALA A 68 0.73 -12.40 -5.22
CA ALA A 68 -0.07 -13.43 -4.53
C ALA A 68 0.75 -14.63 -4.06
N ALA A 69 2.02 -14.42 -3.74
CA ALA A 69 2.86 -15.45 -3.15
C ALA A 69 2.24 -15.92 -1.83
N GLU A 70 2.07 -17.23 -1.69
CA GLU A 70 1.20 -17.80 -0.66
C GLU A 70 1.99 -18.67 0.31
N VAL A 71 1.60 -18.63 1.59
CA VAL A 71 1.95 -19.66 2.56
C VAL A 71 0.89 -20.76 2.51
N LYS A 72 1.31 -22.02 2.69
CA LYS A 72 0.38 -23.16 2.82
C LYS A 72 0.64 -23.90 4.11
N LEU A 73 -0.43 -24.30 4.78
CA LEU A 73 -0.42 -25.31 5.83
C LEU A 73 -1.18 -26.53 5.30
N VAL A 74 -0.45 -27.61 5.02
CA VAL A 74 -0.96 -28.79 4.32
C VAL A 74 -1.04 -29.98 5.27
N ARG A 75 -2.15 -30.72 5.23
CA ARG A 75 -2.41 -31.89 6.07
C ARG A 75 -3.10 -32.99 5.31
N CYS A 76 -2.80 -34.24 5.65
CA CYS A 76 -3.56 -35.40 5.19
C CYS A 76 -4.63 -35.75 6.23
N THR A 77 -5.90 -35.58 5.87
CA THR A 77 -7.05 -35.85 6.77
C THR A 77 -7.58 -37.27 6.62
N GLN A 78 -7.34 -37.91 5.48
CA GLN A 78 -7.67 -39.30 5.20
C GLN A 78 -6.58 -39.93 4.32
N GLY A 79 -6.14 -41.16 4.63
CA GLY A 79 -5.11 -41.86 3.86
C GLY A 79 -3.70 -41.35 4.16
N ALA A 80 -2.85 -41.31 3.13
CA ALA A 80 -1.44 -40.93 3.23
C ALA A 80 -0.93 -40.23 1.96
N ILE A 81 -0.10 -39.20 2.13
CA ILE A 81 0.65 -38.54 1.05
C ILE A 81 2.14 -38.47 1.36
N TYR A 82 2.95 -38.42 0.32
CA TYR A 82 4.31 -37.91 0.34
C TYR A 82 4.28 -36.47 -0.18
N ASP A 83 4.42 -35.51 0.74
CA ASP A 83 4.28 -34.08 0.50
C ASP A 83 5.65 -33.46 0.27
N VAL A 84 5.84 -32.80 -0.88
CA VAL A 84 7.13 -32.31 -1.37
C VAL A 84 7.10 -30.79 -1.52
N ILE A 85 8.15 -30.15 -1.04
CA ILE A 85 8.39 -28.72 -1.22
C ILE A 85 9.79 -28.46 -1.77
N VAL A 86 9.90 -27.43 -2.60
CA VAL A 86 11.17 -26.97 -3.20
C VAL A 86 11.33 -25.49 -2.95
N ASP A 87 12.48 -25.10 -2.41
CA ASP A 87 12.78 -23.69 -2.10
C ASP A 87 13.24 -22.95 -3.37
N LEU A 88 12.45 -21.97 -3.82
CA LEU A 88 12.76 -21.17 -5.01
C LEU A 88 13.26 -19.76 -4.68
N ARG A 89 13.60 -19.48 -3.43
CA ARG A 89 14.13 -18.17 -3.02
C ARG A 89 15.60 -18.08 -3.41
N LEU A 90 15.93 -17.21 -4.38
CA LEU A 90 17.30 -17.06 -4.91
C LEU A 90 18.36 -16.78 -3.84
N ASN A 91 18.00 -16.07 -2.77
CA ASN A 91 18.92 -15.70 -1.69
C ASN A 91 18.91 -16.70 -0.52
N SER A 92 18.17 -17.80 -0.63
CA SER A 92 18.09 -18.81 0.43
C SER A 92 19.33 -19.72 0.42
N PRO A 93 19.89 -20.06 1.60
CA PRO A 93 20.93 -21.10 1.69
C PRO A 93 20.45 -22.48 1.24
N THR A 94 19.13 -22.68 1.14
CA THR A 94 18.49 -23.92 0.68
C THR A 94 17.87 -23.80 -0.71
N TYR A 95 18.24 -22.78 -1.51
CA TYR A 95 17.75 -22.61 -2.89
C TYR A 95 17.94 -23.89 -3.74
N LEU A 96 16.88 -24.27 -4.46
CA LEU A 96 16.71 -25.50 -5.26
C LEU A 96 16.80 -26.81 -4.49
N GLN A 97 16.97 -26.77 -3.17
CA GLN A 97 16.84 -27.96 -2.35
C GLN A 97 15.36 -28.29 -2.15
N TRP A 98 15.10 -29.58 -2.01
CA TRP A 98 13.77 -30.10 -1.79
C TRP A 98 13.74 -31.05 -0.61
N THR A 99 12.58 -31.18 0.03
CA THR A 99 12.34 -32.18 1.06
C THR A 99 10.97 -32.81 0.87
N GLY A 100 10.84 -34.08 1.24
CA GLY A 100 9.62 -34.85 1.14
C GLY A 100 9.22 -35.43 2.49
N ILE A 101 7.97 -35.21 2.90
CA ILE A 101 7.46 -35.54 4.23
C ILE A 101 6.21 -36.40 4.11
N LYS A 102 6.20 -37.52 4.82
CA LYS A 102 5.02 -38.38 4.87
C LYS A 102 3.96 -37.78 5.79
N LEU A 103 2.85 -37.32 5.24
CA LEU A 103 1.68 -36.85 6.01
C LEU A 103 0.57 -37.89 5.94
N THR A 104 0.06 -38.32 7.09
CA THR A 104 -0.99 -39.35 7.16
C THR A 104 -2.11 -38.93 8.10
N ALA A 105 -3.29 -39.53 7.90
CA ALA A 105 -4.40 -39.38 8.84
C ALA A 105 -4.04 -39.87 10.26
N GLU A 106 -3.06 -40.76 10.39
CA GLU A 106 -2.58 -41.32 11.66
C GLU A 106 -1.61 -40.38 12.40
N ASN A 107 -0.58 -39.87 11.71
CA ASN A 107 0.41 -38.98 12.32
C ASN A 107 -0.15 -37.57 12.55
N ARG A 108 -1.08 -37.13 11.69
CA ARG A 108 -1.80 -35.84 11.76
C ARG A 108 -0.90 -34.61 11.63
N THR A 109 0.35 -34.82 11.24
CA THR A 109 1.35 -33.79 11.00
C THR A 109 0.88 -32.86 9.90
N ALA A 110 1.14 -31.57 10.06
CA ALA A 110 1.01 -30.58 9.01
C ALA A 110 2.38 -30.15 8.51
N LEU A 111 2.46 -29.75 7.24
CA LEU A 111 3.62 -29.09 6.67
C LEU A 111 3.30 -27.61 6.44
N TYR A 112 4.04 -26.74 7.09
CA TYR A 112 4.06 -25.30 6.84
C TYR A 112 5.05 -24.98 5.72
N ILE A 113 4.55 -24.34 4.68
CA ILE A 113 5.23 -24.07 3.43
C ILE A 113 5.30 -22.54 3.28
N PRO A 114 6.49 -21.93 3.37
CA PRO A 114 6.64 -20.48 3.21
C PRO A 114 6.28 -20.01 1.80
N GLN A 115 6.11 -18.69 1.64
CA GLN A 115 6.08 -18.05 0.34
C GLN A 115 7.34 -18.42 -0.47
N TRP A 116 7.20 -18.46 -1.80
CA TRP A 116 8.29 -18.80 -2.74
C TRP A 116 8.80 -20.25 -2.67
N PHE A 117 8.03 -21.15 -2.08
CA PHE A 117 8.22 -22.59 -2.27
C PHE A 117 7.27 -23.11 -3.34
N ALA A 118 7.77 -24.00 -4.20
CA ALA A 118 6.91 -24.83 -5.01
C ALA A 118 6.45 -26.03 -4.20
N HIS A 119 5.17 -26.37 -4.30
CA HIS A 119 4.50 -27.42 -3.52
C HIS A 119 3.89 -28.48 -4.44
N GLY A 120 4.03 -29.75 -4.07
CA GLY A 120 3.35 -30.86 -4.73
C GLY A 120 3.29 -32.08 -3.82
N PHE A 121 2.44 -33.05 -4.14
CA PHE A 121 2.36 -34.29 -3.35
C PHE A 121 1.99 -35.49 -4.21
N GLN A 122 2.36 -36.67 -3.72
CA GLN A 122 1.95 -37.97 -4.26
C GLN A 122 1.15 -38.75 -3.21
N THR A 123 -0.01 -39.25 -3.59
CA THR A 123 -0.82 -40.13 -2.74
C THR A 123 -0.16 -41.50 -2.57
N LEU A 124 -0.11 -41.98 -1.33
CA LEU A 124 0.44 -43.29 -0.96
C LEU A 124 -0.65 -44.33 -0.68
N GLU A 125 -1.92 -43.92 -0.65
CA GLU A 125 -3.08 -44.79 -0.44
C GLU A 125 -4.24 -44.33 -1.34
N ASP A 126 -5.14 -45.26 -1.67
CA ASP A 126 -6.41 -44.94 -2.33
C ASP A 126 -7.30 -44.08 -1.42
N ASN A 127 -8.20 -43.29 -2.01
CA ASN A 127 -9.17 -42.46 -1.29
C ASN A 127 -8.51 -41.52 -0.26
N THR A 128 -7.47 -40.81 -0.70
CA THR A 128 -6.69 -39.90 0.13
C THR A 128 -7.24 -38.46 0.04
N GLU A 129 -7.47 -37.84 1.20
CA GLU A 129 -7.94 -36.46 1.34
C GLU A 129 -6.82 -35.56 1.89
N VAL A 130 -6.56 -34.46 1.20
CA VAL A 130 -5.59 -33.44 1.59
C VAL A 130 -6.31 -32.13 1.86
N PHE A 131 -6.08 -31.57 3.04
CA PHE A 131 -6.62 -30.31 3.50
C PHE A 131 -5.54 -29.22 3.49
N TYR A 132 -5.91 -28.05 2.99
CA TYR A 132 -5.05 -26.89 2.86
C TYR A 132 -5.64 -25.73 3.62
N GLN A 133 -4.78 -24.98 4.29
CA GLN A 133 -5.07 -23.62 4.70
C GLN A 133 -4.01 -22.72 4.07
N ILE A 134 -4.42 -21.62 3.44
CA ILE A 134 -3.60 -20.84 2.51
C ILE A 134 -3.71 -19.37 2.88
N SER A 135 -2.58 -18.64 2.87
CA SER A 135 -2.57 -17.23 3.25
C SER A 135 -3.04 -16.25 2.17
N GLU A 136 -3.24 -16.74 0.95
CA GLU A 136 -3.70 -15.93 -0.18
C GLU A 136 -4.84 -16.60 -0.97
N PHE A 137 -5.58 -15.77 -1.71
CA PHE A 137 -6.61 -16.25 -2.62
C PHE A 137 -6.00 -16.84 -3.89
N TYR A 138 -6.68 -17.83 -4.48
CA TYR A 138 -6.23 -18.42 -5.74
C TYR A 138 -6.34 -17.40 -6.90
N LYS A 139 -5.21 -17.06 -7.52
CA LYS A 139 -5.13 -16.17 -8.69
C LYS A 139 -4.57 -16.96 -9.89
N PRO A 140 -5.44 -17.40 -10.83
CA PRO A 140 -5.03 -18.24 -11.96
C PRO A 140 -3.88 -17.67 -12.79
N ASP A 141 -3.86 -16.35 -13.00
CA ASP A 141 -2.86 -15.66 -13.84
C ASP A 141 -1.46 -15.61 -13.19
N LEU A 142 -1.38 -15.76 -11.86
CA LEU A 142 -0.15 -15.78 -11.09
C LEU A 142 0.28 -17.21 -10.70
N ALA A 143 -0.58 -18.20 -10.93
CA ALA A 143 -0.24 -19.60 -10.71
C ALA A 143 0.88 -20.00 -11.69
N ARG A 144 1.95 -20.58 -11.15
CA ARG A 144 3.06 -21.14 -11.91
C ARG A 144 3.33 -22.57 -11.43
N GLY A 145 4.14 -23.26 -12.21
CA GLY A 145 4.60 -24.59 -11.88
C GLY A 145 5.71 -25.03 -12.81
N PHE A 146 6.42 -26.06 -12.38
CA PHE A 146 7.36 -26.81 -13.20
C PHE A 146 7.02 -28.30 -13.06
N ARG A 147 7.50 -29.11 -13.99
CA ARG A 147 7.17 -30.54 -14.01
C ARG A 147 7.71 -31.27 -12.78
N TRP A 148 6.91 -32.17 -12.24
CA TRP A 148 7.23 -32.98 -11.06
C TRP A 148 8.51 -33.83 -11.18
N ASN A 149 8.92 -34.20 -12.39
CA ASN A 149 10.11 -35.00 -12.69
C ASN A 149 11.26 -34.19 -13.30
N ASP A 150 11.33 -32.91 -12.95
CA ASP A 150 12.37 -31.99 -13.42
C ASP A 150 13.79 -32.54 -13.16
N PRO A 151 14.71 -32.48 -14.14
CA PRO A 151 16.02 -33.13 -14.05
C PRO A 151 17.06 -32.23 -13.36
N THR A 152 16.72 -30.98 -13.04
CA THR A 152 17.58 -30.08 -12.28
C THR A 152 17.32 -30.23 -10.77
N ILE A 153 16.06 -30.44 -10.39
CA ILE A 153 15.68 -30.62 -8.98
C ILE A 153 15.74 -32.10 -8.56
N GLU A 154 15.47 -33.03 -9.49
CA GLU A 154 15.57 -34.48 -9.27
C GLU A 154 14.80 -34.97 -8.02
N ILE A 155 13.51 -34.63 -7.93
CA ILE A 155 12.65 -35.09 -6.83
C ILE A 155 12.49 -36.61 -6.87
N ASP A 156 12.81 -37.27 -5.76
CA ASP A 156 12.61 -38.71 -5.59
C ASP A 156 11.19 -39.01 -5.10
N TRP A 157 10.34 -39.45 -6.02
CA TRP A 157 8.96 -39.83 -5.75
C TRP A 157 8.88 -41.32 -5.37
N PRO A 158 8.28 -41.68 -4.22
CA PRO A 158 8.42 -43.00 -3.62
C PRO A 158 7.77 -44.15 -4.41
N ILE A 159 6.81 -43.85 -5.28
CA ILE A 159 6.13 -44.84 -6.14
C ILE A 159 5.88 -44.28 -7.55
N ALA A 160 5.52 -45.16 -8.48
CA ALA A 160 5.17 -44.75 -9.85
C ALA A 160 3.92 -43.83 -9.87
N VAL A 161 3.97 -42.77 -10.67
CA VAL A 161 2.83 -41.87 -10.90
C VAL A 161 1.75 -42.59 -11.70
N THR A 162 0.57 -42.74 -11.12
CA THR A 162 -0.58 -43.43 -11.73
C THR A 162 -1.55 -42.44 -12.39
N VAL A 163 -1.79 -41.30 -11.74
CA VAL A 163 -2.71 -40.25 -12.19
C VAL A 163 -2.04 -38.88 -12.05
N ILE A 164 -2.11 -38.06 -13.09
CA ILE A 164 -1.63 -36.68 -13.09
C ILE A 164 -2.44 -35.89 -14.12
N SER A 165 -2.74 -34.61 -13.81
CA SER A 165 -3.52 -33.75 -14.70
C SER A 165 -2.73 -33.38 -15.97
N ASP A 166 -3.43 -33.06 -17.06
CA ASP A 166 -2.79 -32.59 -18.29
C ASP A 166 -2.01 -31.29 -18.05
N ARG A 167 -2.53 -30.41 -17.18
CA ARG A 167 -1.86 -29.18 -16.76
C ARG A 167 -0.51 -29.49 -16.12
N ASP A 168 -0.50 -30.38 -15.12
CA ASP A 168 0.73 -30.71 -14.38
C ASP A 168 1.74 -31.47 -15.24
N ARG A 169 1.24 -32.29 -16.17
CA ARG A 169 2.06 -32.99 -17.17
C ARG A 169 2.68 -32.03 -18.19
N SER A 170 2.01 -30.91 -18.47
CA SER A 170 2.42 -29.92 -19.47
C SER A 170 3.35 -28.82 -18.94
N TYR A 171 3.62 -28.78 -17.64
CA TYR A 171 4.57 -27.80 -17.11
C TYR A 171 5.97 -28.01 -17.70
N PRO A 172 6.71 -26.92 -17.98
CA PRO A 172 8.08 -27.01 -18.45
C PRO A 172 9.03 -27.46 -17.34
N ASP A 173 10.26 -27.78 -17.72
CA ASP A 173 11.42 -27.89 -16.81
C ASP A 173 11.60 -26.59 -16.02
N TYR A 174 12.13 -26.70 -14.82
CA TYR A 174 12.51 -25.55 -14.02
C TYR A 174 13.58 -24.74 -14.76
N THR A 175 13.32 -23.45 -14.92
CA THR A 175 14.34 -22.46 -15.25
C THR A 175 14.15 -21.27 -14.30
N PRO A 176 15.22 -20.59 -13.86
CA PRO A 176 15.09 -19.40 -13.03
C PRO A 176 14.17 -18.35 -13.65
N GLU A 177 14.15 -18.26 -14.99
CA GLU A 177 13.35 -17.30 -15.76
C GLU A 177 11.83 -17.53 -15.64
N LEU A 178 11.39 -18.77 -15.38
CA LEU A 178 9.97 -19.09 -15.19
C LEU A 178 9.39 -18.48 -13.90
N PHE A 179 10.27 -18.14 -12.96
CA PHE A 179 9.92 -17.64 -11.62
C PHE A 179 10.57 -16.31 -11.29
N SER A 180 11.50 -15.83 -12.13
CA SER A 180 11.93 -14.43 -12.15
C SER A 180 10.89 -13.61 -12.93
N ASN A 181 10.24 -12.66 -12.28
CA ASN A 181 9.83 -11.48 -13.02
C ASN A 181 11.12 -10.87 -13.57
N SER A 182 11.21 -10.70 -14.88
CA SER A 182 12.35 -10.15 -15.61
C SER A 182 13.11 -9.06 -14.84
N LEU A 183 14.23 -9.44 -14.24
CA LEU A 183 15.43 -8.62 -14.18
C LEU A 183 16.18 -8.85 -15.50
N PRO A 184 16.62 -7.82 -16.24
CA PRO A 184 17.62 -8.03 -17.27
C PRO A 184 18.92 -8.56 -16.63
N LEU A 185 19.34 -9.75 -17.03
CA LEU A 185 20.61 -10.35 -16.67
C LEU A 185 21.79 -9.54 -17.23
N ASP A 186 22.72 -9.14 -16.37
CA ASP A 186 24.07 -8.73 -16.74
C ASP A 186 24.77 -9.85 -17.52
N ILE A 187 25.32 -9.52 -18.70
CA ILE A 187 26.27 -10.39 -19.41
C ILE A 187 27.66 -10.17 -18.81
N GLN A 188 28.20 -11.22 -18.19
CA GLN A 188 29.61 -11.29 -17.82
C GLN A 188 30.54 -11.24 -19.04
N SER A 189 31.63 -10.52 -18.85
CA SER A 189 32.89 -10.53 -19.60
C SER A 189 33.22 -11.81 -20.40
N THR A 190 33.32 -11.69 -21.72
CA THR A 190 34.37 -12.36 -22.51
C THR A 190 34.76 -11.49 -23.71
N SER A 191 36.06 -11.29 -23.86
CA SER A 191 36.73 -10.51 -24.89
C SER A 191 36.92 -11.31 -26.18
N VAL A 192 36.40 -10.82 -27.31
CA VAL A 192 36.93 -11.08 -28.67
C VAL A 192 36.65 -9.87 -29.57
N VAL A 193 37.66 -9.42 -30.29
CA VAL A 193 37.65 -8.31 -31.25
C VAL A 193 37.38 -8.86 -32.66
N VAL A 194 36.36 -8.36 -33.40
CA VAL A 194 36.43 -8.15 -34.87
C VAL A 194 35.35 -7.16 -35.40
N ASP A 195 35.83 -6.02 -35.85
CA ASP A 195 35.47 -5.07 -36.93
C ASP A 195 34.29 -5.21 -37.95
N LEU A 196 33.62 -4.05 -38.20
CA LEU A 196 33.07 -3.43 -39.46
C LEU A 196 31.54 -3.19 -39.71
N VAL A 197 31.11 -1.91 -39.51
CA VAL A 197 30.25 -0.93 -40.28
C VAL A 197 28.77 -1.22 -40.71
N PRO A 198 27.92 -0.19 -41.02
CA PRO A 198 26.57 -0.01 -40.42
C PRO A 198 25.40 0.06 -41.44
N VAL A 199 24.15 -0.01 -40.99
CA VAL A 199 23.01 0.62 -41.69
C VAL A 199 21.98 1.13 -40.68
N ASP A 200 21.57 2.37 -40.94
CA ASP A 200 20.74 3.29 -40.19
C ASP A 200 19.23 3.04 -40.36
N SER A 201 18.45 3.73 -39.52
CA SER A 201 17.02 4.07 -39.57
C SER A 201 16.02 3.24 -38.75
N THR A 202 15.73 3.71 -37.54
CA THR A 202 14.38 3.88 -36.96
C THR A 202 14.47 4.74 -35.68
N PRO A 203 13.48 5.62 -35.38
CA PRO A 203 13.58 6.62 -34.33
C PRO A 203 13.43 5.99 -32.92
N PRO A 204 13.95 6.63 -31.86
CA PRO A 204 13.93 6.05 -30.53
C PRO A 204 12.50 6.04 -29.99
N THR A 205 11.99 4.84 -29.70
CA THR A 205 10.93 4.65 -28.70
C THR A 205 11.64 4.40 -27.39
N GLU A 206 11.92 5.47 -26.65
CA GLU A 206 12.21 5.34 -25.22
C GLU A 206 10.92 4.92 -24.52
N SER A 207 10.71 3.61 -24.46
CA SER A 207 9.81 3.01 -23.49
C SER A 207 10.59 2.89 -22.19
N ILE A 208 10.30 3.76 -21.25
CA ILE A 208 10.75 3.60 -19.86
C ILE A 208 9.89 2.47 -19.28
N GLU A 209 10.47 1.29 -19.12
CA GLU A 209 9.85 0.19 -18.39
C GLU A 209 9.62 0.60 -16.93
N LEU A 210 8.36 0.52 -16.49
CA LEU A 210 7.96 0.71 -15.10
C LEU A 210 8.53 -0.42 -14.24
N PRO A 211 9.03 -0.15 -13.02
CA PRO A 211 9.38 -1.21 -12.10
C PRO A 211 8.12 -1.84 -11.47
N ALA A 212 8.18 -3.14 -11.17
CA ALA A 212 7.06 -3.93 -10.64
C ALA A 212 6.48 -3.35 -9.31
N PRO A 213 5.20 -3.59 -8.97
CA PRO A 213 4.55 -3.08 -7.76
C PRO A 213 5.33 -3.19 -6.43
N PRO A 214 6.18 -4.22 -6.17
CA PRO A 214 7.04 -4.25 -4.99
C PRO A 214 8.06 -3.10 -4.92
N GLN A 215 8.53 -2.60 -6.06
CA GLN A 215 9.64 -1.65 -6.13
C GLN A 215 9.23 -0.22 -5.77
N VAL A 216 8.12 0.30 -6.31
CA VAL A 216 7.67 1.67 -5.98
C VAL A 216 7.29 1.80 -4.51
N GLY A 217 6.77 0.73 -3.91
CA GLY A 217 6.53 0.62 -2.48
C GLY A 217 7.80 0.74 -1.64
N LEU A 218 8.87 0.05 -2.06
CA LEU A 218 10.19 0.13 -1.43
C LEU A 218 10.80 1.52 -1.57
N GLU A 219 10.68 2.14 -2.75
CA GLU A 219 11.18 3.50 -2.99
C GLU A 219 10.47 4.56 -2.12
N MET A 220 9.14 4.43 -1.97
CA MET A 220 8.37 5.25 -1.03
C MET A 220 8.82 5.02 0.42
N TYR A 221 9.02 3.76 0.81
CA TYR A 221 9.50 3.42 2.15
C TYR A 221 10.91 3.96 2.43
N GLU A 222 11.81 3.93 1.44
CA GLU A 222 13.15 4.53 1.55
C GLU A 222 13.09 6.05 1.69
N LEU A 223 12.22 6.73 0.94
CA LEU A 223 11.98 8.17 1.12
C LEU A 223 11.46 8.45 2.54
N ILE A 224 10.45 7.69 3.00
CA ILE A 224 9.90 7.81 4.35
C ILE A 224 10.99 7.60 5.40
N SER A 225 11.84 6.60 5.23
CA SER A 225 12.98 6.31 6.13
C SER A 225 13.96 7.49 6.22
N LYS A 226 14.26 8.15 5.09
CA LYS A 226 15.10 9.36 5.05
C LYS A 226 14.44 10.55 5.74
N LEU A 227 13.12 10.67 5.64
CA LEU A 227 12.35 11.76 6.25
C LEU A 227 12.05 11.50 7.73
N TYR A 228 12.01 10.24 8.17
CA TYR A 228 11.64 9.82 9.51
C TYR A 228 12.35 10.59 10.63
N PRO A 229 13.69 10.73 10.68
CA PRO A 229 14.37 11.37 11.80
C PRO A 229 14.21 12.90 11.86
N ILE A 230 13.61 13.54 10.85
CA ILE A 230 13.51 15.00 10.79
C ILE A 230 12.39 15.49 11.72
N CYS A 231 12.74 16.36 12.67
CA CYS A 231 11.79 16.98 13.59
C CYS A 231 10.98 18.09 12.89
N ARG A 232 9.88 17.71 12.23
CA ARG A 232 8.92 18.64 11.65
C ARG A 232 7.99 19.26 12.71
N SER A 233 7.37 20.36 12.32
CA SER A 233 6.32 21.05 13.04
C SER A 233 5.44 21.80 12.03
N ILE A 234 4.52 22.65 12.47
CA ILE A 234 3.73 23.51 11.56
C ILE A 234 4.56 24.63 10.92
N THR A 235 5.82 24.82 11.32
CA THR A 235 6.81 25.74 10.73
C THR A 235 8.23 25.18 10.95
N GLY A 236 9.24 25.89 10.47
CA GLY A 236 10.64 25.65 10.85
C GLY A 236 11.46 24.79 9.87
N ASP A 237 12.73 24.64 10.19
CA ASP A 237 13.75 24.02 9.34
C ASP A 237 13.50 22.53 9.10
N GLY A 238 12.77 21.84 9.99
CA GLY A 238 12.33 20.47 9.76
C GLY A 238 11.41 20.35 8.53
N VAL A 239 10.49 21.31 8.35
CA VAL A 239 9.63 21.37 7.15
C VAL A 239 10.48 21.72 5.93
N ARG A 240 11.33 22.76 6.01
CA ARG A 240 12.23 23.14 4.90
C ARG A 240 13.09 21.97 4.45
N LYS A 241 13.77 21.29 5.37
CA LYS A 241 14.61 20.13 5.07
C LYS A 241 13.81 19.01 4.40
N THR A 242 12.60 18.76 4.86
CA THR A 242 11.69 17.78 4.23
C THR A 242 11.40 18.17 2.78
N LEU A 243 10.97 19.41 2.52
CA LEU A 243 10.65 19.88 1.17
C LEU A 243 11.88 19.89 0.24
N HIS A 244 13.07 20.25 0.73
CA HIS A 244 14.31 20.17 -0.05
C HIS A 244 14.69 18.73 -0.43
N ILE A 245 14.35 17.74 0.40
CA ILE A 245 14.51 16.32 0.03
C ILE A 245 13.51 15.96 -1.08
N LEU A 246 12.26 16.41 -0.99
CA LEU A 246 11.24 16.16 -2.02
C LEU A 246 11.62 16.79 -3.37
N GLN A 247 12.31 17.94 -3.38
CA GLN A 247 12.82 18.56 -4.60
C GLN A 247 13.78 17.67 -5.41
N GLN A 248 14.33 16.62 -4.81
CA GLN A 248 15.16 15.63 -5.52
C GLN A 248 14.31 14.65 -6.35
N PHE A 249 12.99 14.60 -6.10
CA PHE A 249 12.05 13.67 -6.74
C PHE A 249 11.08 14.38 -7.69
N ILE A 250 10.70 15.62 -7.38
CA ILE A 250 9.72 16.41 -8.13
C ILE A 250 10.10 17.90 -8.13
N PRO A 251 9.75 18.69 -9.16
CA PRO A 251 10.09 20.13 -9.23
C PRO A 251 9.14 20.98 -8.35
N LEU A 252 9.33 20.85 -7.04
CA LEU A 252 8.53 21.49 -6.00
C LEU A 252 8.96 22.96 -5.78
N GLU A 253 8.01 23.89 -5.89
CA GLU A 253 8.16 25.30 -5.51
C GLU A 253 7.94 25.47 -4.00
N LEU A 254 8.84 26.20 -3.33
CA LEU A 254 8.73 26.49 -1.90
C LEU A 254 8.21 27.90 -1.70
N HIS A 255 7.21 28.02 -0.85
CA HIS A 255 6.62 29.29 -0.44
C HIS A 255 6.85 29.52 1.04
N GLU A 256 7.17 30.76 1.40
CA GLU A 256 7.39 31.20 2.77
C GLU A 256 6.43 32.34 3.07
N VAL A 257 5.49 32.11 3.99
CA VAL A 257 4.49 33.11 4.39
C VAL A 257 4.87 33.69 5.75
N PRO A 258 5.10 35.01 5.87
CA PRO A 258 5.61 35.60 7.10
C PRO A 258 4.67 35.41 8.30
N THR A 259 5.25 35.20 9.49
CA THR A 259 4.53 35.29 10.78
C THR A 259 3.70 36.57 10.86
N GLY A 260 2.49 36.47 11.38
CA GLY A 260 1.58 37.62 11.52
C GLY A 260 0.73 37.91 10.29
N THR A 261 0.96 37.21 9.17
CA THR A 261 0.08 37.31 7.99
C THR A 261 -1.32 36.83 8.34
N ALA A 262 -2.32 37.67 8.10
CA ALA A 262 -3.73 37.28 8.24
C ALA A 262 -4.14 36.38 7.08
N VAL A 263 -4.66 35.20 7.40
CA VAL A 263 -5.09 34.18 6.44
C VAL A 263 -6.51 33.75 6.82
N PHE A 264 -7.49 34.49 6.28
CA PHE A 264 -8.87 34.51 6.76
C PHE A 264 -8.93 34.88 8.25
N ASP A 265 -9.56 34.04 9.07
CA ASP A 265 -9.69 34.24 10.52
C ASP A 265 -8.43 33.79 11.30
N TRP A 266 -7.49 33.14 10.61
CA TRP A 266 -6.26 32.65 11.22
C TRP A 266 -5.11 33.64 11.01
N THR A 267 -4.08 33.51 11.83
CA THR A 267 -2.83 34.25 11.68
C THR A 267 -1.69 33.26 11.56
N VAL A 268 -0.82 33.48 10.57
CA VAL A 268 0.39 32.65 10.40
C VAL A 268 1.24 32.75 11.68
N PRO A 269 1.57 31.62 12.33
CA PRO A 269 2.20 31.61 13.65
C PRO A 269 3.66 32.05 13.60
N LYS A 270 4.24 32.24 14.79
CA LYS A 270 5.70 32.30 14.96
C LYS A 270 6.33 31.03 14.40
N GLU A 271 7.54 31.14 13.90
CA GLU A 271 8.35 30.02 13.49
C GLU A 271 9.00 29.33 14.69
N TRP A 272 8.99 28.00 14.70
CA TRP A 272 9.61 27.18 15.73
C TRP A 272 10.76 26.33 15.18
N ASN A 273 11.91 26.36 15.85
CA ASN A 273 13.06 25.51 15.55
C ASN A 273 13.60 24.88 16.84
N ILE A 274 14.24 23.72 16.72
CA ILE A 274 14.86 23.01 17.85
C ILE A 274 16.19 22.38 17.43
N ASN A 275 17.19 22.48 18.31
CA ASN A 275 18.52 21.90 18.09
C ASN A 275 18.78 20.69 19.00
N ASP A 276 18.40 20.79 20.27
CA ASP A 276 18.66 19.78 21.30
C ASP A 276 17.65 19.93 22.43
N ALA A 277 17.36 18.85 23.15
CA ALA A 277 16.62 18.87 24.40
C ALA A 277 16.89 17.60 25.22
N TYR A 278 16.97 17.73 26.53
CA TYR A 278 17.20 16.60 27.42
C TYR A 278 16.76 16.87 28.85
N ILE A 279 16.67 15.79 29.63
CA ILE A 279 16.56 15.83 31.08
C ILE A 279 17.69 14.98 31.68
N ILE A 280 18.45 15.56 32.61
CA ILE A 280 19.48 14.87 33.40
C ILE A 280 18.98 14.71 34.83
N ASP A 281 19.08 13.49 35.35
CA ASP A 281 18.67 13.14 36.71
C ASP A 281 19.67 13.59 37.79
N PRO A 282 19.33 13.47 39.09
CA PRO A 282 20.23 13.88 40.17
C PRO A 282 21.53 13.06 40.24
N GLN A 283 21.62 11.93 39.54
CA GLN A 283 22.81 11.09 39.44
C GLN A 283 23.68 11.46 38.22
N GLY A 284 23.28 12.47 37.45
CA GLY A 284 23.99 12.92 36.25
C GLY A 284 23.72 12.05 35.02
N GLN A 285 22.69 11.19 35.04
CA GLN A 285 22.30 10.39 33.89
C GLN A 285 21.27 11.13 33.04
N LYS A 286 21.46 11.12 31.72
CA LYS A 286 20.45 11.64 30.80
C LYS A 286 19.30 10.64 30.68
N VAL A 287 18.15 10.97 31.28
CA VAL A 287 16.96 10.10 31.34
C VAL A 287 15.98 10.34 30.19
N ILE A 288 16.08 11.49 29.52
CA ILE A 288 15.39 11.79 28.27
C ILE A 288 16.39 12.48 27.33
N ASP A 289 16.49 12.00 26.09
CA ASP A 289 17.33 12.57 25.03
C ASP A 289 16.51 12.80 23.76
N PHE A 290 16.45 14.04 23.28
CA PHE A 290 15.81 14.40 22.01
C PHE A 290 16.41 13.65 20.82
N HIS A 291 17.70 13.31 20.88
CA HIS A 291 18.36 12.59 19.81
C HIS A 291 17.94 11.12 19.72
N ASP A 292 17.40 10.53 20.80
CA ASP A 292 16.80 9.20 20.78
C ASP A 292 15.43 9.21 20.09
N SER A 293 14.62 10.23 20.37
CA SER A 293 13.36 10.47 19.68
C SER A 293 12.93 11.93 19.80
N ASN A 294 12.66 12.59 18.67
CA ASN A 294 12.12 13.94 18.68
C ASN A 294 10.69 14.03 19.24
N LEU A 295 10.00 12.89 19.40
CA LEU A 295 8.71 12.82 20.10
C LEU A 295 8.85 13.09 21.59
N HIS A 296 10.05 13.03 22.15
CA HIS A 296 10.29 13.40 23.54
C HIS A 296 9.96 14.85 23.87
N VAL A 297 9.87 15.76 22.89
CA VAL A 297 9.59 17.17 23.15
C VAL A 297 8.15 17.49 22.77
N LEU A 298 7.44 18.19 23.66
CA LEU A 298 6.15 18.82 23.34
C LEU A 298 6.38 19.77 22.16
N ASN A 299 5.85 19.44 20.99
CA ASN A 299 6.13 20.18 19.77
C ASN A 299 5.67 21.64 19.92
N TYR A 300 6.48 22.60 19.46
CA TYR A 300 6.36 24.04 19.76
C TYR A 300 6.82 24.50 21.16
N SER A 301 7.54 23.67 21.93
CA SER A 301 8.07 24.06 23.25
C SER A 301 8.95 25.32 23.20
N ILE A 302 8.73 26.25 24.12
CA ILE A 302 9.63 27.39 24.37
C ILE A 302 10.99 26.91 24.92
N PRO A 303 12.08 27.70 24.76
CA PRO A 303 13.37 27.33 25.33
C PRO A 303 13.35 27.31 26.86
N ILE A 304 14.03 26.33 27.44
CA ILE A 304 14.21 26.15 28.88
C ILE A 304 15.64 25.73 29.16
N ASP A 305 16.24 26.29 30.21
CA ASP A 305 17.54 25.90 30.74
C ASP A 305 17.51 26.18 32.25
N THR A 306 17.11 25.18 33.02
CA THR A 306 16.91 25.33 34.47
C THR A 306 17.10 24.01 35.21
N LYS A 307 17.18 24.10 36.53
CA LYS A 307 17.05 22.95 37.43
C LYS A 307 15.75 23.06 38.22
N MET A 308 15.07 21.93 38.44
CA MET A 308 13.83 21.89 39.20
C MET A 308 13.63 20.56 39.93
N PRO A 309 12.88 20.53 41.04
CA PRO A 309 12.54 19.28 41.71
C PRO A 309 11.58 18.44 40.87
N LEU A 310 11.62 17.11 41.02
CA LEU A 310 10.72 16.18 40.32
C LEU A 310 9.22 16.53 40.48
N SER A 311 8.82 17.09 41.63
CA SER A 311 7.44 17.49 41.89
C SER A 311 6.93 18.56 40.92
N GLU A 312 7.79 19.51 40.54
CA GLU A 312 7.48 20.56 39.56
C GLU A 312 7.62 20.00 38.14
N LEU A 313 8.68 19.23 37.87
CA LEU A 313 8.92 18.63 36.56
C LEU A 313 7.76 17.75 36.10
N LYS A 314 7.13 16.99 37.00
CA LYS A 314 5.98 16.12 36.69
C LYS A 314 4.79 16.85 36.04
N GLU A 315 4.63 18.16 36.26
CA GLU A 315 3.58 18.96 35.61
C GLU A 315 3.84 19.17 34.11
N HIS A 316 5.09 18.98 33.68
CA HIS A 316 5.58 19.11 32.30
C HIS A 316 5.92 17.76 31.64
N LEU A 317 5.62 16.64 32.29
CA LEU A 317 5.85 15.29 31.77
C LEU A 317 4.56 14.64 31.29
N PHE A 318 4.57 14.10 30.07
CA PHE A 318 3.42 13.46 29.45
C PHE A 318 3.72 11.99 29.11
N SER A 319 2.88 11.08 29.54
CA SER A 319 2.98 9.63 29.23
C SER A 319 1.61 9.02 28.98
N LEU A 320 1.58 7.74 28.59
CA LEU A 320 0.35 6.96 28.37
C LEU A 320 0.33 5.74 29.28
N PRO A 321 -0.42 5.76 30.41
CA PRO A 321 -0.52 4.60 31.30
C PRO A 321 -1.02 3.33 30.61
N ASP A 322 -1.98 3.45 29.68
CA ASP A 322 -2.56 2.33 28.94
C ASP A 322 -1.62 1.76 27.86
N ARG A 323 -0.53 2.46 27.54
CA ARG A 323 0.47 2.11 26.52
C ARG A 323 1.88 2.43 27.04
N PRO A 324 2.37 1.70 28.06
CA PRO A 324 3.48 2.14 28.87
C PRO A 324 4.82 2.22 28.14
N ASP A 325 4.98 1.50 27.04
CA ASP A 325 6.21 1.45 26.24
C ASP A 325 6.27 2.51 25.13
N TRP A 326 5.21 3.31 24.94
CA TRP A 326 5.10 4.27 23.85
C TRP A 326 5.28 5.70 24.34
N ILE A 327 5.99 6.51 23.56
CA ILE A 327 6.13 7.95 23.78
C ILE A 327 4.96 8.64 23.08
N PRO A 328 4.09 9.38 23.78
CA PRO A 328 3.02 10.12 23.12
C PRO A 328 3.55 11.30 22.30
N TYR A 329 2.91 11.59 21.18
CA TYR A 329 3.08 12.85 20.48
C TYR A 329 2.09 13.90 21.03
N ARG A 330 2.61 15.08 21.37
CA ARG A 330 1.85 16.22 21.90
C ARG A 330 2.34 17.51 21.26
N THR A 331 1.46 18.50 21.19
CA THR A 331 1.74 19.80 20.55
C THR A 331 1.17 20.95 21.38
N SER A 332 1.76 22.15 21.27
CA SER A 332 1.28 23.38 21.91
C SER A 332 1.41 24.59 20.99
N TYR A 333 0.81 24.52 19.80
CA TYR A 333 1.03 25.50 18.73
C TYR A 333 0.59 26.93 19.04
N TYR A 334 -0.55 27.08 19.72
CA TYR A 334 -1.24 28.37 19.89
C TYR A 334 -1.27 28.86 21.33
N GLN A 335 -0.57 28.15 22.23
CA GLN A 335 -0.37 28.53 23.61
C GLN A 335 1.09 28.25 23.96
N GLU A 336 1.84 29.28 24.31
CA GLU A 336 3.24 29.10 24.72
C GLU A 336 3.30 28.18 25.94
N ASN A 337 4.04 27.09 25.80
CA ASN A 337 4.22 26.07 26.81
C ASN A 337 5.53 25.31 26.53
N TRP A 338 5.92 24.42 27.43
CA TRP A 338 7.01 23.47 27.20
C TRP A 338 6.74 22.16 27.95
N GLY A 339 7.37 21.08 27.50
CA GLY A 339 7.35 19.82 28.24
C GLY A 339 7.98 18.67 27.49
N PHE A 340 8.03 17.52 28.16
CA PHE A 340 8.59 16.29 27.62
C PHE A 340 7.58 15.15 27.62
N CYS A 341 7.62 14.34 26.57
CA CYS A 341 6.88 13.10 26.47
C CYS A 341 7.83 11.92 26.74
N LEU A 342 7.37 10.89 27.42
CA LEU A 342 8.18 9.71 27.74
C LEU A 342 7.32 8.46 27.89
N ARG A 343 7.97 7.31 27.85
CA ARG A 343 7.37 6.02 28.20
C ARG A 343 6.86 6.07 29.65
N HIS A 344 5.70 5.49 29.91
CA HIS A 344 5.11 5.52 31.25
C HIS A 344 6.00 4.83 32.28
N HIS A 345 6.62 3.69 31.93
CA HIS A 345 7.55 3.02 32.83
C HIS A 345 8.79 3.85 33.15
N ALA A 346 9.26 4.68 32.23
CA ALA A 346 10.36 5.61 32.52
C ALA A 346 9.92 6.70 33.51
N LEU A 347 8.70 7.21 33.38
CA LEU A 347 8.12 8.18 34.33
C LEU A 347 8.00 7.59 35.74
N GLU A 348 7.56 6.33 35.87
CA GLU A 348 7.41 5.63 37.16
C GLU A 348 8.75 5.39 37.87
N GLN A 349 9.85 5.34 37.12
CA GLN A 349 11.19 5.07 37.65
C GLN A 349 11.94 6.34 38.10
N LEU A 350 11.43 7.54 37.79
CA LEU A 350 12.04 8.79 38.22
C LEU A 350 12.07 8.89 39.76
N GLN A 351 13.23 9.26 40.30
CA GLN A 351 13.48 9.38 41.73
C GLN A 351 13.35 10.82 42.19
N ASP A 352 12.95 11.04 43.44
CA ASP A 352 12.91 12.39 44.00
C ASP A 352 14.31 13.03 43.98
N GLY A 353 14.38 14.28 43.53
CA GLY A 353 15.61 15.06 43.46
C GLY A 353 15.49 16.25 42.51
N GLU A 354 16.61 16.95 42.31
CA GLU A 354 16.75 18.03 41.33
C GLU A 354 17.19 17.49 39.97
N TYR A 355 16.46 17.87 38.93
CA TYR A 355 16.72 17.50 37.54
C TYR A 355 17.22 18.72 36.76
N GLU A 356 18.21 18.52 35.89
CA GLU A 356 18.58 19.52 34.88
C GLU A 356 17.67 19.34 33.67
N VAL A 357 16.97 20.41 33.27
CA VAL A 357 15.97 20.40 32.20
C VAL A 357 16.40 21.40 31.15
N TYR A 358 16.57 20.91 29.92
CA TYR A 358 17.11 21.70 28.83
C TYR A 358 16.30 21.50 27.56
N ILE A 359 15.85 22.60 26.95
CA ILE A 359 15.24 22.65 25.62
C ILE A 359 15.88 23.81 24.87
N ASN A 360 16.73 23.50 23.89
CA ASN A 360 17.32 24.48 22.98
C ASN A 360 16.45 24.64 21.74
N SER A 361 15.38 25.42 21.91
CA SER A 361 14.46 25.80 20.84
C SER A 361 14.40 27.31 20.65
N SER A 362 13.80 27.74 19.53
CA SER A 362 13.43 29.14 19.30
C SER A 362 11.96 29.21 18.89
N LEU A 363 11.27 30.26 19.34
CA LEU A 363 9.91 30.58 18.94
C LEU A 363 9.84 32.08 18.63
N ALA A 364 10.05 32.44 17.36
CA ALA A 364 10.32 33.81 16.93
C ALA A 364 9.59 34.14 15.62
N PRO A 365 9.48 35.43 15.22
CA PRO A 365 9.02 35.77 13.88
C PRO A 365 9.90 35.10 12.81
N GLY A 366 9.25 34.45 11.85
CA GLY A 366 9.87 33.76 10.73
C GLY A 366 8.82 33.56 9.65
N SER A 367 8.69 32.33 9.15
CA SER A 367 7.66 31.99 8.17
C SER A 367 7.07 30.59 8.33
N LEU A 368 5.84 30.44 7.84
CA LEU A 368 5.25 29.16 7.51
C LEU A 368 5.71 28.76 6.10
N THR A 369 6.33 27.59 6.01
CA THR A 369 6.79 27.03 4.74
C THR A 369 5.76 26.05 4.20
N TYR A 370 5.46 26.11 2.90
CA TYR A 370 4.76 25.05 2.18
C TYR A 370 5.37 24.80 0.81
N GLY A 371 5.24 23.56 0.31
CA GLY A 371 5.64 23.17 -1.02
C GLY A 371 4.43 23.05 -1.95
N GLU A 372 4.59 23.47 -3.19
CA GLU A 372 3.58 23.40 -4.24
C GLU A 372 4.20 22.89 -5.54
N TYR A 373 3.57 21.90 -6.18
CA TYR A 373 3.95 21.45 -7.51
C TYR A 373 2.71 21.39 -8.40
N TYR A 374 2.81 22.03 -9.57
CA TYR A 374 1.75 22.10 -10.56
C TYR A 374 2.19 21.39 -11.85
N VAL A 375 1.43 20.38 -12.26
CA VAL A 375 1.60 19.65 -13.51
C VAL A 375 0.53 20.15 -14.49
N PRO A 376 0.90 20.84 -15.59
CA PRO A 376 -0.07 21.34 -16.56
C PRO A 376 -0.66 20.18 -17.38
N GLY A 377 -1.99 20.19 -17.54
CA GLY A 377 -2.73 19.32 -18.47
C GLY A 377 -3.22 20.07 -19.71
N GLU A 378 -4.06 19.40 -20.51
CA GLU A 378 -4.74 20.00 -21.67
C GLU A 378 -5.75 21.08 -21.26
N THR A 379 -6.34 20.95 -20.08
CA THR A 379 -7.29 21.90 -19.49
C THR A 379 -6.71 22.59 -18.27
N SER A 380 -7.25 23.76 -17.93
CA SER A 380 -6.93 24.46 -16.69
C SER A 380 -7.68 23.92 -15.46
N ASP A 381 -8.57 22.96 -15.65
CA ASP A 381 -9.30 22.30 -14.57
C ASP A 381 -8.33 21.40 -13.80
N GLU A 382 -8.45 21.39 -12.48
CA GLU A 382 -7.44 20.88 -11.58
C GLU A 382 -7.93 19.69 -10.74
N ILE A 383 -7.08 18.68 -10.62
CA ILE A 383 -7.17 17.66 -9.58
C ILE A 383 -6.16 18.01 -8.47
N LEU A 384 -6.68 18.24 -7.26
CA LEU A 384 -5.89 18.59 -6.08
C LEU A 384 -5.50 17.35 -5.27
N PHE A 385 -4.21 17.18 -5.00
CA PHE A 385 -3.67 16.26 -4.00
C PHE A 385 -2.99 17.06 -2.89
N SER A 386 -3.46 16.90 -1.65
CA SER A 386 -2.90 17.63 -0.50
C SER A 386 -2.49 16.66 0.60
N CYS A 387 -1.28 16.83 1.14
CA CYS A 387 -0.79 16.07 2.30
C CYS A 387 -0.16 17.01 3.31
N HIS A 388 -0.31 16.68 4.61
CA HIS A 388 0.25 17.50 5.67
C HIS A 388 1.70 17.16 6.03
N THR A 389 2.51 18.19 6.24
CA THR A 389 3.96 18.07 6.50
C THR A 389 4.38 18.41 7.94
N CYS A 390 3.43 18.52 8.86
CA CYS A 390 3.70 19.04 10.21
C CYS A 390 4.12 18.02 11.26
N HIS A 391 3.83 16.73 11.05
CA HIS A 391 4.13 15.68 12.02
C HIS A 391 5.61 15.28 11.97
N PRO A 392 6.30 15.12 13.11
CA PRO A 392 7.73 14.78 13.19
C PRO A 392 7.97 13.28 12.87
N SER A 393 8.68 12.52 13.72
CA SER A 393 8.98 11.09 13.46
C SER A 393 7.76 10.18 13.67
N LEU A 394 6.78 10.30 12.77
CA LEU A 394 5.58 9.48 12.69
C LEU A 394 5.38 9.02 11.24
N CYS A 395 5.22 7.72 11.03
CA CYS A 395 5.25 7.12 9.70
C CYS A 395 3.91 7.21 8.97
N ASN A 396 2.87 6.54 9.46
CA ASN A 396 1.55 6.51 8.84
C ASN A 396 0.89 7.89 8.88
N ASP A 397 1.01 8.64 9.99
CA ASP A 397 0.56 10.04 10.13
C ASP A 397 1.75 11.02 10.28
N ASN A 398 2.34 11.55 9.21
CA ASN A 398 1.91 11.40 7.82
C ASN A 398 3.05 11.37 6.79
N LEU A 399 4.18 10.76 7.14
CA LEU A 399 5.20 10.48 6.13
C LEU A 399 4.67 9.60 4.99
N SER A 400 3.73 8.69 5.28
CA SER A 400 3.08 7.85 4.29
C SER A 400 2.40 8.69 3.19
N GLY A 401 1.65 9.73 3.56
CA GLY A 401 1.00 10.63 2.61
C GLY A 401 1.98 11.48 1.83
N ILE A 402 3.06 11.96 2.47
CA ILE A 402 4.15 12.68 1.79
C ILE A 402 4.83 11.78 0.75
N GLY A 403 5.12 10.53 1.12
CA GLY A 403 5.72 9.54 0.22
C GLY A 403 4.82 9.27 -0.99
N LEU A 404 3.55 8.94 -0.75
CA LEU A 404 2.59 8.66 -1.82
C LEU A 404 2.41 9.87 -2.74
N ALA A 405 2.15 11.06 -2.21
CA ALA A 405 1.93 12.27 -3.01
C ALA A 405 3.15 12.60 -3.89
N THR A 406 4.36 12.39 -3.37
CA THR A 406 5.61 12.60 -4.11
C THR A 406 5.73 11.65 -5.31
N PHE A 407 5.48 10.36 -5.09
CA PHE A 407 5.59 9.35 -6.15
C PHE A 407 4.42 9.41 -7.13
N LEU A 408 3.23 9.80 -6.68
CA LEU A 408 2.10 10.09 -7.54
C LEU A 408 2.42 11.25 -8.49
N ALA A 409 2.93 12.36 -7.97
CA ALA A 409 3.37 13.51 -8.78
C ALA A 409 4.44 13.13 -9.81
N LYS A 410 5.45 12.35 -9.39
CA LYS A 410 6.51 11.85 -10.27
C LYS A 410 5.95 11.00 -11.42
N GLN A 411 4.93 10.18 -11.17
CA GLN A 411 4.31 9.38 -12.22
C GLN A 411 3.49 10.22 -13.20
N LEU A 412 2.78 11.24 -12.70
CA LEU A 412 1.96 12.11 -13.54
C LEU A 412 2.80 13.06 -14.41
N GLU A 413 3.99 13.47 -13.98
CA GLU A 413 4.87 14.32 -14.82
C GLU A 413 5.22 13.69 -16.18
N SER A 414 5.23 12.35 -16.26
CA SER A 414 5.73 11.61 -17.42
C SER A 414 4.73 11.43 -18.58
N LYS A 415 3.47 11.89 -18.46
CA LYS A 415 2.39 11.60 -19.41
C LYS A 415 1.55 12.84 -19.72
N PRO A 416 0.98 12.95 -20.94
CA PRO A 416 -0.06 13.95 -21.20
C PRO A 416 -1.34 13.58 -20.46
N HIS A 417 -2.00 14.59 -19.89
CA HIS A 417 -3.25 14.44 -19.14
C HIS A 417 -4.26 15.51 -19.55
N ARG A 418 -5.55 15.21 -19.42
CA ARG A 418 -6.66 16.15 -19.63
C ARG A 418 -6.68 17.19 -18.52
N TYR A 419 -6.64 16.77 -17.25
CA TYR A 419 -6.63 17.70 -16.13
C TYR A 419 -5.22 18.19 -15.83
N SER A 420 -5.14 19.40 -15.30
CA SER A 420 -3.98 19.84 -14.57
C SER A 420 -3.97 19.22 -13.17
N TYR A 421 -2.78 19.02 -12.59
CA TYR A 421 -2.64 18.47 -11.24
C TYR A 421 -1.94 19.47 -10.33
N ARG A 422 -2.45 19.60 -9.10
CA ARG A 422 -1.81 20.40 -8.07
C ARG A 422 -1.50 19.54 -6.85
N PHE A 423 -0.23 19.51 -6.48
CA PHE A 423 0.26 18.83 -5.29
C PHE A 423 0.65 19.86 -4.23
N LEU A 424 0.05 19.75 -3.05
CA LEU A 424 0.33 20.62 -1.91
C LEU A 424 0.93 19.83 -0.74
N PHE A 425 2.09 20.31 -0.28
CA PHE A 425 2.84 19.78 0.85
C PHE A 425 2.93 20.85 1.94
N LEU A 426 1.95 20.88 2.84
CA LEU A 426 1.72 22.02 3.72
C LEU A 426 1.42 21.60 5.16
N PRO A 427 1.63 22.44 6.18
CA PRO A 427 1.20 22.14 7.54
C PRO A 427 -0.32 21.92 7.63
N GLY A 428 -0.76 20.85 8.29
CA GLY A 428 -2.18 20.55 8.42
C GLY A 428 -2.93 21.73 9.05
N THR A 429 -4.14 22.01 8.56
CA THR A 429 -4.99 23.15 8.93
C THR A 429 -4.42 24.51 8.55
N ILE A 430 -3.37 24.98 9.22
CA ILE A 430 -2.89 26.35 9.02
C ILE A 430 -2.27 26.54 7.64
N GLY A 431 -1.62 25.51 7.09
CA GLY A 431 -1.05 25.54 5.75
C GLY A 431 -2.12 25.56 4.66
N SER A 432 -3.16 24.72 4.76
CA SER A 432 -4.26 24.67 3.79
C SER A 432 -5.07 25.96 3.81
N ILE A 433 -5.36 26.51 4.99
CA ILE A 433 -5.99 27.83 5.17
C ILE A 433 -5.12 28.94 4.54
N THR A 434 -3.81 28.90 4.78
CA THR A 434 -2.85 29.85 4.17
C THR A 434 -2.88 29.77 2.66
N TRP A 435 -2.75 28.58 2.08
CA TRP A 435 -2.77 28.37 0.64
C TRP A 435 -4.09 28.84 0.02
N LEU A 436 -5.23 28.46 0.61
CA LEU A 436 -6.55 28.90 0.17
C LEU A 436 -6.69 30.43 0.19
N SER A 437 -6.15 31.10 1.22
CA SER A 437 -6.23 32.56 1.35
C SER A 437 -5.49 33.30 0.24
N LEU A 438 -4.34 32.75 -0.18
CA LEU A 438 -3.47 33.32 -1.21
C LEU A 438 -3.92 32.94 -2.63
N ASN A 439 -4.68 31.84 -2.78
CA ASN A 439 -5.06 31.27 -4.08
C ASN A 439 -6.56 31.30 -4.36
N GLN A 440 -7.36 32.13 -3.68
CA GLN A 440 -8.81 32.26 -3.91
C GLN A 440 -9.21 32.45 -5.38
N HIS A 441 -8.35 33.08 -6.19
CA HIS A 441 -8.60 33.30 -7.61
C HIS A 441 -8.40 32.06 -8.50
N LYS A 442 -7.86 30.97 -7.96
CA LYS A 442 -7.58 29.70 -8.67
C LYS A 442 -8.44 28.54 -8.20
N VAL A 443 -8.96 28.59 -6.97
CA VAL A 443 -9.67 27.44 -6.35
C VAL A 443 -10.89 26.98 -7.14
N ASP A 444 -11.54 27.88 -7.89
CA ASP A 444 -12.70 27.56 -8.73
C ASP A 444 -12.35 26.60 -9.88
N ARG A 445 -11.06 26.39 -10.17
CA ARG A 445 -10.60 25.40 -11.15
C ARG A 445 -10.52 24.00 -10.58
N ILE A 446 -10.59 23.83 -9.26
CA ILE A 446 -10.42 22.52 -8.62
C ILE A 446 -11.72 21.73 -8.75
N GLU A 447 -11.76 20.85 -9.75
CA GLU A 447 -12.91 20.01 -10.05
C GLU A 447 -12.94 18.75 -9.19
N HIS A 448 -11.78 18.28 -8.72
CA HIS A 448 -11.65 17.09 -7.89
C HIS A 448 -10.50 17.23 -6.90
N GLY A 449 -10.53 16.50 -5.79
CA GLY A 449 -9.33 16.35 -4.98
C GLY A 449 -9.39 15.30 -3.87
N LEU A 450 -8.20 14.94 -3.39
CA LEU A 450 -8.01 14.02 -2.29
C LEU A 450 -6.97 14.54 -1.30
N VAL A 451 -7.32 14.47 -0.01
CA VAL A 451 -6.35 14.58 1.08
C VAL A 451 -5.69 13.22 1.29
N VAL A 452 -4.36 13.20 1.16
CA VAL A 452 -3.51 12.02 1.24
C VAL A 452 -2.94 11.89 2.65
N ALA A 453 -3.47 10.93 3.42
CA ALA A 453 -2.99 10.65 4.76
C ALA A 453 -3.23 9.18 5.18
N GLY A 454 -2.37 8.64 6.05
CA GLY A 454 -2.57 7.29 6.62
C GLY A 454 -2.65 6.20 5.54
N VAL A 455 -1.69 6.16 4.63
CA VAL A 455 -1.73 5.31 3.42
C VAL A 455 -0.72 4.15 3.45
N GLY A 456 -0.02 3.95 4.56
CA GLY A 456 1.10 3.01 4.68
C GLY A 456 0.86 1.78 5.55
N ASP A 457 -0.16 1.75 6.41
CA ASP A 457 -0.44 0.63 7.33
C ASP A 457 -1.14 -0.56 6.63
N PRO A 458 -1.12 -1.80 7.15
CA PRO A 458 -1.76 -2.94 6.49
C PRO A 458 -3.30 -2.95 6.52
N GLY A 459 -3.94 -1.97 7.17
CA GLY A 459 -5.39 -1.91 7.32
C GLY A 459 -6.14 -1.80 6.00
N ARG A 460 -7.46 -1.98 6.05
CA ARG A 460 -8.34 -1.87 4.88
C ARG A 460 -8.40 -0.43 4.34
N LEU A 461 -8.83 -0.26 3.10
CA LEU A 461 -9.04 1.07 2.51
C LEU A 461 -10.30 1.73 3.10
N ASN A 462 -10.19 3.01 3.41
CA ASN A 462 -11.30 3.82 3.91
C ASN A 462 -11.36 5.12 3.10
N TYR A 463 -12.54 5.42 2.56
CA TYR A 463 -12.80 6.68 1.87
C TYR A 463 -13.78 7.54 2.66
N LYS A 464 -13.34 8.75 3.01
CA LYS A 464 -14.22 9.80 3.50
C LYS A 464 -14.62 10.70 2.34
N LYS A 465 -15.91 10.76 2.07
CA LYS A 465 -16.45 11.59 0.99
C LYS A 465 -16.23 13.07 1.22
N SER A 466 -16.23 13.82 0.13
CA SER A 466 -16.37 15.27 0.12
C SER A 466 -17.71 15.70 0.74
N ARG A 467 -17.82 16.98 1.13
CA ARG A 467 -19.08 17.55 1.65
C ARG A 467 -20.25 17.45 0.66
N ARG A 468 -19.97 17.39 -0.65
CA ARG A 468 -21.01 17.25 -1.67
C ARG A 468 -21.64 15.84 -1.61
N GLY A 469 -20.81 14.82 -1.33
CA GLY A 469 -21.24 13.45 -1.03
C GLY A 469 -21.57 12.59 -2.25
N ASP A 470 -21.77 13.21 -3.40
CA ASP A 470 -22.06 12.61 -4.70
C ASP A 470 -21.25 13.26 -5.84
N ALA A 471 -20.19 14.02 -5.53
CA ALA A 471 -19.32 14.58 -6.55
C ALA A 471 -18.65 13.47 -7.37
N GLU A 472 -18.17 13.81 -8.57
CA GLU A 472 -17.55 12.81 -9.45
C GLU A 472 -16.38 12.08 -8.78
N ILE A 473 -15.54 12.78 -8.01
CA ILE A 473 -14.49 12.13 -7.21
C ILE A 473 -15.04 11.14 -6.18
N ASP A 474 -16.18 11.45 -5.54
CA ASP A 474 -16.80 10.58 -4.54
C ASP A 474 -17.27 9.27 -5.18
N ARG A 475 -17.84 9.40 -6.40
CA ARG A 475 -18.31 8.29 -7.22
C ARG A 475 -17.15 7.46 -7.77
N ALA A 476 -16.11 8.12 -8.28
CA ALA A 476 -14.92 7.47 -8.82
C ALA A 476 -14.23 6.61 -7.75
N VAL A 477 -13.97 7.18 -6.56
CA VAL A 477 -13.35 6.41 -5.46
C VAL A 477 -14.26 5.28 -5.00
N ALA A 478 -15.57 5.52 -4.84
CA ALA A 478 -16.51 4.47 -4.47
C ALA A 478 -16.54 3.30 -5.47
N HIS A 479 -16.49 3.61 -6.78
CA HIS A 479 -16.45 2.60 -7.84
C HIS A 479 -15.18 1.77 -7.80
N ILE A 480 -14.01 2.41 -7.62
CA ILE A 480 -12.73 1.70 -7.45
C ILE A 480 -12.78 0.77 -6.24
N LEU A 481 -13.25 1.26 -5.09
CA LEU A 481 -13.33 0.43 -3.87
C LEU A 481 -14.27 -0.76 -4.05
N GLN A 482 -15.46 -0.55 -4.64
CA GLN A 482 -16.43 -1.61 -4.92
C GLN A 482 -15.87 -2.71 -5.82
N HIS A 483 -15.04 -2.34 -6.81
CA HIS A 483 -14.44 -3.29 -7.75
C HIS A 483 -13.03 -3.77 -7.36
N SER A 484 -12.49 -3.30 -6.23
CA SER A 484 -11.15 -3.67 -5.76
C SER A 484 -11.01 -5.14 -5.34
N GLY A 485 -12.12 -5.82 -5.05
CA GLY A 485 -12.13 -7.19 -4.52
C GLY A 485 -11.64 -7.30 -3.07
N ARG A 486 -11.56 -6.17 -2.34
CA ARG A 486 -11.01 -6.07 -0.98
C ARG A 486 -12.07 -5.59 -0.01
N GLU A 487 -11.79 -5.73 1.28
CA GLU A 487 -12.58 -5.04 2.30
C GLU A 487 -12.30 -3.53 2.22
N TYR A 488 -13.36 -2.73 2.33
CA TYR A 488 -13.26 -1.28 2.35
C TYR A 488 -14.38 -0.69 3.22
N ALA A 489 -14.25 0.59 3.57
CA ALA A 489 -15.37 1.37 4.09
C ALA A 489 -15.46 2.72 3.39
N ILE A 490 -16.69 3.22 3.28
CA ILE A 490 -16.98 4.56 2.79
C ILE A 490 -17.77 5.28 3.87
N GLU A 491 -17.34 6.49 4.19
CA GLU A 491 -17.95 7.35 5.20
C GLU A 491 -18.41 8.65 4.58
N ASP A 492 -19.57 9.12 5.02
CA ASP A 492 -20.03 10.45 4.65
C ASP A 492 -19.16 11.52 5.32
N PHE A 493 -19.18 12.71 4.72
CA PHE A 493 -18.42 13.83 5.22
C PHE A 493 -18.79 14.19 6.66
N SER A 494 -17.76 14.45 7.46
CA SER A 494 -17.86 15.16 8.73
C SER A 494 -16.82 16.29 8.73
N PRO A 495 -17.10 17.44 9.38
CA PRO A 495 -16.18 18.58 9.39
C PRO A 495 -15.00 18.39 10.38
N TYR A 496 -14.55 17.16 10.59
CA TYR A 496 -13.48 16.78 11.51
C TYR A 496 -12.54 15.76 10.88
N GLY A 497 -11.24 15.87 11.14
CA GLY A 497 -10.20 15.08 10.47
C GLY A 497 -9.10 15.97 9.92
N TYR A 498 -8.66 15.69 8.69
CA TYR A 498 -7.57 16.39 8.03
C TYR A 498 -8.07 17.63 7.26
N ASP A 499 -7.36 18.03 6.22
CA ASP A 499 -7.59 19.29 5.49
C ASP A 499 -8.84 19.31 4.62
N GLU A 500 -9.52 18.18 4.41
CA GLU A 500 -10.79 18.12 3.70
C GLU A 500 -11.83 19.01 4.38
N ARG A 501 -11.71 19.25 5.69
CA ARG A 501 -12.56 20.19 6.43
C ARG A 501 -12.36 21.65 5.99
N GLN A 502 -11.15 22.02 5.54
CA GLN A 502 -10.87 23.38 5.03
C GLN A 502 -11.35 23.51 3.59
N TYR A 503 -10.98 22.57 2.72
CA TYR A 503 -11.40 22.55 1.32
C TYR A 503 -12.93 22.46 1.16
N CYS A 504 -13.60 21.72 2.03
CA CYS A 504 -15.06 21.59 2.06
C CYS A 504 -15.76 22.69 2.88
N SER A 505 -15.05 23.68 3.42
CA SER A 505 -15.68 24.79 4.14
C SER A 505 -16.71 25.49 3.25
N PRO A 506 -17.85 26.01 3.78
CA PRO A 506 -18.95 26.50 2.95
C PRO A 506 -18.59 27.59 1.93
N GLY A 507 -17.54 28.38 2.18
CA GLY A 507 -17.07 29.42 1.25
C GLY A 507 -16.31 28.89 0.04
N PHE A 508 -15.81 27.65 0.08
CA PHE A 508 -15.11 26.99 -1.02
C PHE A 508 -15.91 25.81 -1.56
N ASN A 509 -16.41 24.96 -0.67
CA ASN A 509 -17.21 23.78 -0.99
C ASN A 509 -16.61 22.92 -2.11
N LEU A 510 -15.28 22.76 -2.11
CA LEU A 510 -14.57 21.98 -3.12
C LEU A 510 -14.90 20.49 -2.96
N PRO A 511 -14.95 19.72 -4.06
CA PRO A 511 -15.16 18.29 -4.02
C PRO A 511 -13.86 17.59 -3.62
N VAL A 512 -13.50 17.68 -2.33
CA VAL A 512 -12.27 17.09 -1.79
C VAL A 512 -12.62 16.06 -0.73
N GLY A 513 -12.32 14.79 -1.01
CA GLY A 513 -12.44 13.67 -0.07
C GLY A 513 -11.10 13.30 0.57
N SER A 514 -11.06 12.17 1.27
CA SER A 514 -9.81 11.58 1.77
C SER A 514 -9.82 10.08 1.61
N LEU A 515 -8.88 9.56 0.82
CA LEU A 515 -8.66 8.12 0.61
C LEU A 515 -7.47 7.69 1.47
N THR A 516 -7.75 6.87 2.47
CA THR A 516 -6.81 6.42 3.51
C THR A 516 -6.83 4.90 3.59
N ARG A 517 -5.86 4.31 4.31
CA ARG A 517 -5.97 2.95 4.83
C ARG A 517 -6.67 3.03 6.18
N THR A 518 -6.00 2.88 7.31
CA THR A 518 -6.67 3.06 8.61
C THR A 518 -6.80 4.55 8.94
N PRO A 519 -8.03 5.10 9.13
CA PRO A 519 -8.21 6.52 9.42
C PRO A 519 -7.54 6.95 10.73
N PHE A 520 -7.22 8.24 10.82
CA PHE A 520 -6.68 8.87 12.02
C PHE A 520 -7.46 8.47 13.28
N ASN A 521 -6.75 8.29 14.40
CA ASN A 521 -7.35 7.90 15.69
C ASN A 521 -8.14 6.56 15.66
N ARG A 522 -7.91 5.69 14.67
CA ARG A 522 -8.52 4.35 14.59
C ARG A 522 -7.52 3.19 14.53
N TYR A 523 -6.24 3.49 14.64
CA TYR A 523 -5.19 2.52 14.87
C TYR A 523 -4.48 2.84 16.20
N PRO A 524 -4.08 1.83 17.00
CA PRO A 524 -3.46 2.04 18.31
C PRO A 524 -2.24 2.95 18.32
N GLU A 525 -1.42 2.87 17.29
CA GLU A 525 -0.11 3.51 17.18
C GLU A 525 -0.21 5.03 16.96
N TYR A 526 -1.37 5.51 16.53
CA TYR A 526 -1.64 6.91 16.18
C TYR A 526 -1.16 7.89 17.26
N HIS A 527 -0.40 8.91 16.82
CA HIS A 527 0.20 9.92 17.71
C HIS A 527 1.07 9.33 18.83
N THR A 528 1.82 8.27 18.54
CA THR A 528 2.82 7.71 19.46
C THR A 528 4.06 7.24 18.71
N SER A 529 5.15 6.95 19.44
CA SER A 529 6.36 6.35 18.88
C SER A 529 6.18 4.96 18.28
N ALA A 530 5.00 4.34 18.42
CA ALA A 530 4.68 3.09 17.74
C ALA A 530 4.29 3.30 16.26
N ASP A 531 3.93 4.54 15.86
CA ASP A 531 3.73 4.88 14.45
C ASP A 531 5.10 5.11 13.79
N ASN A 532 5.84 4.02 13.64
CA ASN A 532 7.24 4.00 13.22
C ASN A 532 7.43 3.22 11.90
N LEU A 533 8.69 3.03 11.50
CA LEU A 533 9.02 2.39 10.24
C LEU A 533 8.53 0.92 10.16
N ASP A 534 8.49 0.20 11.27
CA ASP A 534 8.00 -1.19 11.31
C ASP A 534 6.49 -1.29 11.13
N PHE A 535 5.75 -0.20 11.39
CA PHE A 535 4.29 -0.17 11.30
C PHE A 535 3.78 -0.05 9.85
N ILE A 536 4.52 0.65 8.99
CA ILE A 536 4.14 0.82 7.59
C ILE A 536 4.73 -0.29 6.70
N GLN A 537 4.03 -0.64 5.62
CA GLN A 537 4.44 -1.71 4.72
C GLN A 537 4.66 -1.18 3.30
N PRO A 538 5.80 -1.48 2.65
CA PRO A 538 6.03 -1.17 1.24
C PRO A 538 4.91 -1.64 0.32
N THR A 539 4.36 -2.83 0.58
CA THR A 539 3.21 -3.40 -0.16
C THR A 539 1.95 -2.57 0.00
N ALA A 540 1.65 -2.09 1.21
CA ALA A 540 0.51 -1.23 1.48
C ALA A 540 0.66 0.16 0.83
N LEU A 541 1.87 0.72 0.83
CA LEU A 541 2.18 1.98 0.15
C LEU A 541 1.99 1.86 -1.37
N ALA A 542 2.55 0.82 -1.99
CA ALA A 542 2.41 0.55 -3.43
C ALA A 542 0.94 0.36 -3.81
N ASP A 543 0.21 -0.40 -2.99
CA ASP A 543 -1.21 -0.64 -3.17
C ASP A 543 -2.03 0.65 -3.09
N SER A 544 -1.79 1.49 -2.08
CA SER A 544 -2.45 2.78 -1.97
C SER A 544 -2.18 3.64 -3.20
N LEU A 545 -0.94 3.70 -3.69
CA LEU A 545 -0.59 4.42 -4.91
C LEU A 545 -1.36 3.89 -6.13
N GLU A 546 -1.49 2.57 -6.28
CA GLU A 546 -2.29 1.94 -7.33
C GLU A 546 -3.76 2.39 -7.28
N GLN A 547 -4.35 2.49 -6.08
CA GLN A 547 -5.73 2.97 -5.94
C GLN A 547 -5.88 4.43 -6.35
N TYR A 548 -4.91 5.29 -5.99
CA TYR A 548 -4.90 6.69 -6.42
C TYR A 548 -4.81 6.83 -7.95
N LEU A 549 -3.95 6.03 -8.59
CA LEU A 549 -3.84 6.00 -10.05
C LEU A 549 -5.12 5.49 -10.72
N ALA A 550 -5.78 4.49 -10.13
CA ALA A 550 -7.04 3.97 -10.65
C ALA A 550 -8.18 5.00 -10.56
N VAL A 551 -8.21 5.81 -9.48
CA VAL A 551 -9.14 6.94 -9.37
C VAL A 551 -8.84 7.99 -10.45
N ILE A 552 -7.58 8.33 -10.66
CA ILE A 552 -7.17 9.25 -11.73
C ILE A 552 -7.57 8.72 -13.11
N ASP A 553 -7.39 7.42 -13.38
CA ASP A 553 -7.79 6.79 -14.65
C ASP A 553 -9.28 6.96 -14.94
N ILE A 554 -10.14 6.86 -13.90
CA ILE A 554 -11.56 7.18 -14.04
C ILE A 554 -11.73 8.64 -14.45
N LEU A 555 -11.20 9.59 -13.67
CA LEU A 555 -11.41 11.02 -13.89
C LEU A 555 -10.91 11.48 -15.26
N GLU A 556 -9.72 11.04 -15.66
CA GLU A 556 -9.13 11.35 -16.96
C GLU A 556 -9.99 10.85 -18.13
N ASN A 557 -10.58 9.65 -17.97
CA ASN A 557 -11.28 8.96 -19.06
C ASN A 557 -12.81 8.96 -18.94
N ASN A 558 -13.38 9.69 -17.99
CA ASN A 558 -14.83 9.76 -17.78
C ASN A 558 -15.54 10.68 -18.80
N TYR A 559 -15.42 10.34 -20.09
CA TYR A 559 -16.06 11.07 -21.17
C TYR A 559 -17.54 10.70 -21.32
N THR A 560 -18.27 11.59 -21.97
CA THR A 560 -19.60 11.31 -22.53
C THR A 560 -19.47 10.99 -24.01
N TYR A 561 -20.26 10.03 -24.50
CA TYR A 561 -20.18 9.54 -25.88
C TYR A 561 -21.52 9.69 -26.59
N LEU A 562 -21.47 9.84 -27.92
CA LEU A 562 -22.62 9.78 -28.81
C LEU A 562 -22.53 8.57 -29.73
N ASN A 563 -23.58 7.74 -29.73
CA ASN A 563 -23.74 6.60 -30.62
C ASN A 563 -24.27 7.03 -31.99
N HIS A 564 -23.52 6.73 -33.04
CA HIS A 564 -23.87 7.05 -34.42
C HIS A 564 -24.84 6.05 -35.06
N ASN A 565 -25.14 4.93 -34.38
CA ASN A 565 -26.12 3.94 -34.81
C ASN A 565 -27.14 3.64 -33.69
N PRO A 566 -27.97 4.63 -33.30
CA PRO A 566 -28.86 4.53 -32.15
C PRO A 566 -30.15 3.73 -32.42
N HIS A 567 -30.49 3.48 -33.69
CA HIS A 567 -31.66 2.69 -34.07
C HIS A 567 -31.31 1.20 -34.08
N CYS A 568 -31.60 0.52 -32.96
CA CYS A 568 -31.21 -0.86 -32.67
C CYS A 568 -29.69 -1.05 -32.49
N GLU A 569 -29.25 -2.26 -32.11
CA GLU A 569 -27.83 -2.57 -31.97
C GLU A 569 -27.12 -2.66 -33.34
N PRO A 570 -25.87 -2.17 -33.47
CA PRO A 570 -25.08 -2.36 -34.67
C PRO A 570 -24.61 -3.81 -34.80
N GLN A 571 -24.50 -4.30 -36.03
CA GLN A 571 -23.88 -5.59 -36.30
C GLN A 571 -22.35 -5.53 -36.06
N LEU A 572 -21.92 -5.78 -34.81
CA LEU A 572 -20.53 -5.62 -34.35
C LEU A 572 -19.52 -6.47 -35.15
N GLY A 573 -19.93 -7.67 -35.59
CA GLY A 573 -19.08 -8.56 -36.39
C GLY A 573 -18.57 -7.96 -37.71
N LYS A 574 -19.31 -7.01 -38.32
CA LYS A 574 -18.84 -6.31 -39.55
C LYS A 574 -17.61 -5.44 -39.32
N ARG A 575 -17.30 -5.13 -38.06
CA ARG A 575 -16.23 -4.22 -37.64
C ARG A 575 -15.10 -4.93 -36.91
N GLY A 576 -15.11 -6.27 -36.90
CA GLY A 576 -14.09 -7.08 -36.20
C GLY A 576 -14.17 -7.01 -34.66
N LEU A 577 -15.27 -6.49 -34.11
CA LEU A 577 -15.42 -6.29 -32.65
C LEU A 577 -15.86 -7.56 -31.89
N TYR A 578 -16.33 -8.58 -32.60
CA TYR A 578 -16.48 -9.91 -32.02
C TYR A 578 -15.17 -10.70 -32.20
N GLY A 579 -14.68 -11.30 -31.13
CA GLY A 579 -13.52 -12.18 -31.20
C GLY A 579 -13.78 -13.33 -32.18
N ASN A 580 -12.84 -13.57 -33.10
CA ASN A 580 -12.85 -14.80 -33.87
C ASN A 580 -12.78 -15.97 -32.87
N PHE A 581 -13.88 -16.75 -32.81
CA PHE A 581 -14.14 -17.90 -31.92
C PHE A 581 -14.58 -17.56 -30.49
N GLY A 582 -15.90 -17.63 -30.27
CA GLY A 582 -16.55 -17.50 -28.97
C GLY A 582 -16.23 -18.66 -28.03
N GLY A 583 -16.04 -18.36 -26.74
CA GLY A 583 -15.92 -19.39 -25.70
C GLY A 583 -15.28 -18.98 -24.37
N LYS A 584 -14.57 -17.85 -24.27
CA LYS A 584 -13.94 -17.41 -23.01
C LYS A 584 -14.85 -16.44 -22.25
N LYS A 585 -14.95 -16.57 -20.91
CA LYS A 585 -15.74 -15.67 -20.03
C LYS A 585 -15.39 -14.18 -20.23
N SER A 586 -14.11 -13.87 -20.47
CA SER A 586 -13.64 -12.51 -20.74
C SER A 586 -14.22 -11.90 -22.02
N THR A 587 -14.47 -12.72 -23.05
CA THR A 587 -15.10 -12.27 -24.30
C THR A 587 -16.54 -11.82 -24.06
N LYS A 588 -17.31 -12.54 -23.22
CA LYS A 588 -18.70 -12.18 -22.89
C LYS A 588 -18.79 -10.88 -22.09
N THR A 589 -17.88 -10.66 -21.14
CA THR A 589 -17.84 -9.42 -20.35
C THR A 589 -17.55 -8.22 -21.25
N ARG A 590 -16.58 -8.33 -22.18
CA ARG A 590 -16.25 -7.27 -23.13
C ARG A 590 -17.40 -6.98 -24.09
N GLU A 591 -18.03 -8.01 -24.65
CA GLU A 591 -19.22 -7.85 -25.50
C GLU A 591 -20.36 -7.14 -24.76
N MET A 592 -20.62 -7.53 -23.51
CA MET A 592 -21.63 -6.89 -22.68
C MET A 592 -21.28 -5.43 -22.39
N ALA A 593 -20.01 -5.12 -22.09
CA ALA A 593 -19.54 -3.75 -21.91
C ALA A 593 -19.80 -2.89 -23.16
N MET A 594 -19.51 -3.39 -24.36
CA MET A 594 -19.81 -2.69 -25.62
C MET A 594 -21.31 -2.39 -25.77
N LEU A 595 -22.17 -3.35 -25.44
CA LEU A 595 -23.63 -3.15 -25.51
C LEU A 595 -24.12 -2.10 -24.51
N TRP A 596 -23.59 -2.10 -23.28
CA TRP A 596 -23.88 -1.06 -22.30
C TRP A 596 -23.49 0.33 -22.79
N VAL A 597 -22.26 0.49 -23.29
CA VAL A 597 -21.80 1.78 -23.82
C VAL A 597 -22.67 2.23 -25.00
N LEU A 598 -22.93 1.36 -25.98
CA LEU A 598 -23.77 1.72 -27.15
C LEU A 598 -25.19 2.12 -26.76
N ASN A 599 -25.77 1.49 -25.75
CA ASN A 599 -27.13 1.75 -25.33
C ASN A 599 -27.29 3.11 -24.62
N PHE A 600 -26.31 3.51 -23.81
CA PHE A 600 -26.36 4.72 -23.00
C PHE A 600 -25.50 5.90 -23.52
N ALA A 601 -24.76 5.71 -24.63
CA ALA A 601 -24.06 6.79 -25.33
C ALA A 601 -25.03 7.65 -26.16
N ASP A 602 -25.99 8.30 -25.50
CA ASP A 602 -26.95 9.24 -26.08
C ASP A 602 -26.53 10.72 -25.94
N GLY A 603 -25.35 10.93 -25.37
CA GLY A 603 -24.80 12.24 -25.05
C GLY A 603 -25.20 12.81 -23.68
N GLY A 604 -26.00 12.09 -22.90
CA GLY A 604 -26.41 12.51 -21.55
C GLY A 604 -25.75 11.73 -20.40
N ASN A 605 -25.12 10.59 -20.67
CA ASN A 605 -24.52 9.73 -19.64
C ASN A 605 -22.98 9.72 -19.75
N SER A 606 -22.29 9.94 -18.63
CA SER A 606 -20.84 9.75 -18.53
C SER A 606 -20.47 8.26 -18.52
N LEU A 607 -19.24 7.92 -18.87
CA LEU A 607 -18.80 6.53 -18.87
C LEU A 607 -18.86 5.89 -17.48
N LEU A 608 -18.60 6.66 -16.42
CA LEU A 608 -18.73 6.23 -15.02
C LEU A 608 -20.18 5.91 -14.67
N GLU A 609 -21.14 6.72 -15.11
CA GLU A 609 -22.58 6.42 -14.95
C GLU A 609 -22.98 5.11 -15.62
N ILE A 610 -22.43 4.84 -16.80
CA ILE A 610 -22.65 3.58 -17.51
C ILE A 610 -22.01 2.42 -16.73
N ALA A 611 -20.79 2.59 -16.23
CA ALA A 611 -20.08 1.57 -15.45
C ALA A 611 -20.82 1.19 -14.15
N GLU A 612 -21.30 2.20 -13.40
CA GLU A 612 -22.10 1.99 -12.19
C GLU A 612 -23.41 1.23 -12.50
N ARG A 613 -24.14 1.64 -13.54
CA ARG A 613 -25.38 0.97 -13.96
C ARG A 613 -25.15 -0.47 -14.42
N ALA A 614 -24.03 -0.70 -15.12
CA ALA A 614 -23.65 -2.02 -15.59
C ALA A 614 -23.10 -2.91 -14.46
N ASN A 615 -22.70 -2.32 -13.32
CA ASN A 615 -21.95 -2.96 -12.25
C ASN A 615 -20.72 -3.71 -12.79
N LEU A 616 -19.94 -3.02 -13.63
CA LEU A 616 -18.73 -3.52 -14.27
C LEU A 616 -17.54 -2.59 -13.95
N PRO A 617 -16.30 -3.13 -13.89
CA PRO A 617 -15.12 -2.31 -13.70
C PRO A 617 -15.03 -1.22 -14.77
N PHE A 618 -14.67 0.00 -14.37
CA PHE A 618 -14.60 1.15 -15.28
C PHE A 618 -13.65 0.89 -16.46
N SER A 619 -12.48 0.29 -16.20
CA SER A 619 -11.49 -0.07 -17.22
C SER A 619 -12.08 -0.93 -18.35
N THR A 620 -12.97 -1.86 -18.01
CA THR A 620 -13.65 -2.73 -19.01
C THR A 620 -14.55 -1.91 -19.94
N LEU A 621 -15.26 -0.92 -19.39
CA LEU A 621 -16.14 -0.04 -20.16
C LEU A 621 -15.32 0.95 -20.99
N HIS A 622 -14.21 1.45 -20.44
CA HIS A 622 -13.30 2.34 -21.13
C HIS A 622 -12.65 1.66 -22.35
N GLU A 623 -12.12 0.45 -22.20
CA GLU A 623 -11.60 -0.35 -23.33
C GLU A 623 -12.67 -0.56 -24.41
N ALA A 624 -13.89 -0.90 -24.01
CA ALA A 624 -15.01 -1.06 -24.94
C ALA A 624 -15.35 0.24 -25.66
N ALA A 625 -15.36 1.39 -24.97
CA ALA A 625 -15.60 2.69 -25.58
C ALA A 625 -14.49 3.06 -26.57
N VAL A 626 -13.22 2.78 -26.25
CA VAL A 626 -12.07 2.99 -27.16
C VAL A 626 -12.25 2.18 -28.45
N ASP A 627 -12.56 0.90 -28.35
CA ASP A 627 -12.81 0.03 -29.51
C ASP A 627 -13.97 0.55 -30.38
N LEU A 628 -15.05 0.99 -29.74
CA LEU A 628 -16.23 1.49 -30.42
C LEU A 628 -15.97 2.82 -31.14
N VAL A 629 -15.18 3.71 -30.55
CA VAL A 629 -14.70 4.94 -31.20
C VAL A 629 -13.82 4.59 -32.40
N ALA A 630 -12.85 3.69 -32.24
CA ALA A 630 -11.98 3.24 -33.33
C ALA A 630 -12.76 2.62 -34.51
N SER A 631 -13.92 2.00 -34.21
CA SER A 631 -14.82 1.43 -35.22
C SER A 631 -15.80 2.43 -35.87
N GLY A 632 -15.77 3.70 -35.44
CA GLY A 632 -16.67 4.75 -35.92
C GLY A 632 -18.12 4.61 -35.43
N LEU A 633 -18.37 3.82 -34.38
CA LEU A 633 -19.70 3.68 -33.78
C LEU A 633 -19.98 4.75 -32.72
N LEU A 634 -18.94 5.29 -32.10
CA LEU A 634 -19.04 6.35 -31.10
C LEU A 634 -18.16 7.55 -31.46
N SER A 635 -18.54 8.73 -31.00
CA SER A 635 -17.68 9.89 -30.87
C SER A 635 -17.69 10.40 -29.43
N LYS A 636 -16.53 10.82 -28.91
CA LYS A 636 -16.47 11.60 -27.66
C LYS A 636 -17.20 12.92 -27.87
N ILE A 637 -18.03 13.33 -26.90
CA ILE A 637 -18.58 14.67 -26.85
C ILE A 637 -17.64 15.51 -25.99
N ASN A 638 -17.16 16.62 -26.53
CA ASN A 638 -16.42 17.60 -25.74
C ASN A 638 -17.40 18.21 -24.73
N GLN A 639 -17.15 18.02 -23.44
CA GLN A 639 -17.84 18.76 -22.40
C GLN A 639 -17.44 20.23 -22.58
N SER A 640 -18.45 21.08 -22.79
CA SER A 640 -18.31 22.52 -23.03
C SER A 640 -18.15 23.30 -21.75
#